data_AF-A0A4Q4XY19-F1
#
_entry.id   AF-A0A4Q4XY19-F1
#
_cell.length_a   1.000
_cell.length_b   1.000
_cell.length_c   1.000
_cell.angle_alpha   90.00
_cell.angle_beta   90.00
_cell.angle_gamma   90.00
#
_symmetry.space_group_name_H-M   'P 1'
#
loop_
_entity.id
_entity.type
_entity.pdbx_description
1 polymer ?
#
loop_
_entity_poly.entity_id
_entity_poly.type
_entity_poly.pdbx_seq_one_letter_code
_entity_poly.pdbx_strand_id
1 'polypeptide(L)'
;MSGPWRPINQRRPARIASRNEPPDATRAWPTARDVEDQRALDGDNNTDPTDTDVDGDGDVSMGDVDDEGPSSSDPMTGAPGGAAVGIAAWREQRQGMEKDAKSSSSSSPLRSSGSRSVTDDPGDDYDSEGERARAAGGKLTYGIELEFLMAVDAGKPEAADPHPEDGRWLARYLFGEDPESEGFQYTVRNRCVDALRRAGVVVNKTDEIHLRDYSMDDSEEEDARKVDFIDSLEDMAMPDRNDAALRGWSPATPWVLWDGRANANVLVYIMVGDLLQEFFDEHTSRGIALINTRNATVDRIAARFLVPGAKEEIRDLRLSRETGYIDPHHVDVPGMANKYRAWLVTTDPSVNAPAVGVGHYEMPPGYVLDGRDSPVPPDCYRWWGAEVITPVYDTENRACAENIQRAVQQLREEFRIHKPMSAVRSGVHVHWGHQDGWTLLQLKRFASLWVVIEESLFRLHRSDRSNFNYCRSLRERSRLAYALSPDNPALRAKYRDALPQGGSAVSRRYDRYMASRIPLDSLGGMDGRLLGLVQNIWRYPDIDTLAAAMSPWSFTDEVAVRWNVTGEKRSDDPSMVQKQTLEFRMMQGTLDFEHIMHWMQVCHRVILVCRIAPDESFYAIMEQLCKKASIFDALGVSRATHDYFLQHLDYETDPNGRYWEASTEQATEGYSRRQIQPLRNEKRIF
;
A
#
# COMPACT_ATOMS: atom_id res chain seq x y z
N MET A 1 13.88 63.04 73.06
CA MET A 1 14.69 63.93 72.21
C MET A 1 15.47 63.07 71.22
N SER A 2 15.18 63.28 69.92
CA SER A 2 16.02 63.03 68.73
C SER A 2 16.84 61.73 68.63
N GLY A 3 16.40 60.82 67.77
CA GLY A 3 17.23 59.79 67.14
C GLY A 3 16.42 59.02 66.08
N PRO A 4 16.80 59.02 64.79
CA PRO A 4 15.95 58.55 63.72
C PRO A 4 15.92 57.02 63.61
N TRP A 5 14.73 56.51 63.36
CA TRP A 5 14.45 55.14 62.96
C TRP A 5 15.23 54.75 61.69
N ARG A 6 15.90 53.59 61.70
CA ARG A 6 16.32 52.88 60.49
C ARG A 6 15.59 51.53 60.40
N PRO A 7 15.19 51.07 59.20
CA PRO A 7 14.29 49.94 59.05
C PRO A 7 15.01 48.59 59.07
N ILE A 8 14.23 47.60 59.47
CA ILE A 8 14.47 46.15 59.46
C ILE A 8 14.73 45.65 58.04
N ASN A 9 15.70 44.73 57.92
CA ASN A 9 16.14 44.05 56.71
C ASN A 9 14.97 43.50 55.87
N GLN A 10 14.87 43.97 54.62
CA GLN A 10 14.02 43.37 53.61
C GLN A 10 14.63 42.04 53.14
N ARG A 11 13.86 40.96 53.32
CA ARG A 11 14.04 39.68 52.62
C ARG A 11 13.86 39.92 51.11
N ARG A 12 14.86 39.56 50.31
CA ARG A 12 14.73 39.48 48.85
C ARG A 12 13.94 38.21 48.49
N PRO A 13 12.99 38.30 47.55
CA PRO A 13 12.29 37.13 47.02
C PRO A 13 13.20 36.27 46.13
N ALA A 14 12.93 34.97 46.14
CA ALA A 14 13.61 33.95 45.33
C ALA A 14 13.53 34.27 43.84
N ARG A 15 14.68 34.20 43.15
CA ARG A 15 14.76 34.22 41.70
C ARG A 15 14.27 32.87 41.16
N ILE A 16 13.22 32.92 40.36
CA ILE A 16 12.87 31.89 39.39
C ILE A 16 13.93 31.94 38.29
N ALA A 17 14.71 30.87 38.14
CA ALA A 17 15.64 30.73 37.03
C ALA A 17 14.88 30.25 35.78
N SER A 18 14.99 31.02 34.71
CA SER A 18 14.54 30.67 33.36
C SER A 18 15.39 29.52 32.82
N ARG A 19 14.76 28.38 32.52
CA ARG A 19 15.31 27.33 31.64
C ARG A 19 15.45 27.91 30.23
N ASN A 20 16.65 28.35 29.85
CA ASN A 20 17.09 28.58 28.47
C ASN A 20 18.61 28.80 28.43
N GLU A 21 19.36 27.89 29.03
CA GLU A 21 20.79 27.73 28.71
C GLU A 21 21.00 26.32 28.13
N PRO A 22 21.69 26.19 26.98
CA PRO A 22 22.07 24.88 26.46
C PRO A 22 23.13 24.25 27.38
N PRO A 23 23.15 22.92 27.52
CA PRO A 23 24.08 22.24 28.42
C PRO A 23 25.54 22.45 27.98
N ASP A 24 26.41 22.64 28.97
CA ASP A 24 27.86 22.77 28.81
C ASP A 24 28.45 21.45 28.27
N ALA A 25 28.91 21.48 27.01
CA ALA A 25 29.48 20.35 26.29
C ALA A 25 30.84 19.84 26.84
N THR A 26 31.39 20.48 27.87
CA THR A 26 32.68 20.08 28.47
C THR A 26 32.53 19.23 29.73
N ARG A 27 31.30 18.97 30.18
CA ARG A 27 31.04 18.16 31.37
C ARG A 27 30.86 16.69 31.02
N ALA A 28 31.78 15.85 31.47
CA ALA A 28 31.64 14.39 31.36
C ALA A 28 30.34 13.94 32.04
N TRP A 29 29.55 13.11 31.35
CA TRP A 29 28.30 12.55 31.86
C TRP A 29 28.59 11.53 32.97
N PRO A 30 27.67 11.35 33.94
CA PRO A 30 27.80 10.32 34.95
C PRO A 30 27.96 8.96 34.27
N THR A 31 28.91 8.17 34.74
CA THR A 31 29.11 6.80 34.28
C THR A 31 27.93 5.94 34.74
N ALA A 32 27.71 4.78 34.08
CA ALA A 32 26.66 3.85 34.48
C ALA A 32 26.74 3.44 35.97
N ARG A 33 27.94 3.47 36.55
CA ARG A 33 28.21 3.20 37.96
C ARG A 33 27.70 4.31 38.89
N ASP A 34 27.77 5.57 38.45
CA ASP A 34 27.28 6.72 39.22
C ASP A 34 25.74 6.72 39.32
N VAL A 35 25.05 6.13 38.33
CA VAL A 35 23.59 5.99 38.31
C VAL A 35 23.12 4.82 39.18
N GLU A 36 23.91 3.75 39.28
CA GLU A 36 23.61 2.61 40.16
C GLU A 36 23.82 2.95 41.65
N ASP A 37 24.89 3.68 41.98
CA ASP A 37 25.15 4.14 43.35
C ASP A 37 24.08 5.13 43.85
N GLN A 38 23.47 5.90 42.93
CA GLN A 38 22.39 6.82 43.26
C GLN A 38 21.05 6.11 43.48
N ARG A 39 20.81 4.97 42.82
CA ARG A 39 19.63 4.11 43.08
C ARG A 39 19.73 3.30 44.37
N ALA A 40 20.94 3.01 44.84
CA ALA A 40 21.16 2.30 46.10
C ALA A 40 20.85 3.15 47.34
N LEU A 41 20.79 4.47 47.21
CA LEU A 41 20.53 5.40 48.33
C LEU A 41 19.05 5.75 48.53
N ASP A 42 18.19 5.45 47.54
CA ASP A 42 16.76 5.78 47.57
C ASP A 42 15.86 4.59 48.00
N GLY A 43 16.44 3.44 48.35
CA GLY A 43 15.73 2.19 48.62
C GLY A 43 15.28 1.94 50.07
N ASP A 44 15.74 2.71 51.04
CA ASP A 44 15.41 2.53 52.46
C ASP A 44 14.49 3.66 52.96
N ASN A 45 13.19 3.57 52.66
CA ASN A 45 12.09 4.12 53.47
C ASN A 45 10.73 3.91 52.75
N ASN A 46 9.99 2.85 53.11
CA ASN A 46 8.66 3.08 53.67
C ASN A 46 8.04 1.82 54.27
N THR A 47 7.51 2.03 55.45
CA THR A 47 6.81 1.12 56.35
C THR A 47 5.31 1.11 56.04
N ASP A 48 4.71 -0.06 56.24
CA ASP A 48 3.28 -0.31 56.51
C ASP A 48 2.76 0.60 57.63
N PRO A 49 1.50 1.10 57.59
CA PRO A 49 0.42 0.39 58.28
C PRO A 49 -1.01 0.50 57.69
N THR A 50 -1.72 -0.63 57.70
CA THR A 50 -3.08 -0.91 58.23
C THR A 50 -4.13 0.21 58.46
N ASP A 51 -5.38 -0.15 58.07
CA ASP A 51 -6.70 0.14 58.67
C ASP A 51 -7.19 1.59 58.89
N THR A 52 -8.34 1.92 58.31
CA THR A 52 -9.53 2.44 59.04
C THR A 52 -10.77 2.55 58.15
N ASP A 53 -11.85 1.89 58.59
CA ASP A 53 -13.25 2.15 58.23
C ASP A 53 -13.69 3.55 58.67
N VAL A 54 -14.48 4.27 57.86
CA VAL A 54 -15.53 5.22 58.32
C VAL A 54 -16.63 5.38 57.27
N ASP A 55 -17.88 5.17 57.69
CA ASP A 55 -19.14 5.50 57.02
C ASP A 55 -19.32 7.00 56.71
N GLY A 56 -20.15 7.35 55.73
CA GLY A 56 -20.57 8.74 55.56
C GLY A 56 -21.54 8.98 54.40
N ASP A 57 -22.83 8.85 54.72
CA ASP A 57 -23.98 9.31 53.93
C ASP A 57 -23.85 10.77 53.45
N GLY A 58 -24.38 11.05 52.25
CA GLY A 58 -24.39 12.39 51.67
C GLY A 58 -25.31 12.53 50.46
N ASP A 59 -26.61 12.37 50.69
CA ASP A 59 -27.73 12.69 49.81
C ASP A 59 -27.90 14.22 49.67
N VAL A 60 -27.78 14.81 48.47
CA VAL A 60 -28.35 16.14 48.15
C VAL A 60 -28.67 16.31 46.65
N SER A 61 -29.97 16.34 46.38
CA SER A 61 -30.75 17.23 45.49
C SER A 61 -30.49 17.31 43.98
N MET A 62 -31.58 17.00 43.26
CA MET A 62 -31.91 17.46 41.92
C MET A 62 -31.94 18.98 41.79
N GLY A 63 -31.67 19.46 40.58
CA GLY A 63 -31.96 20.80 40.11
C GLY A 63 -32.02 20.82 38.58
N ASP A 64 -33.24 20.80 38.04
CA ASP A 64 -33.57 21.16 36.66
C ASP A 64 -33.32 22.66 36.44
N VAL A 65 -32.65 23.06 35.34
CA VAL A 65 -32.92 24.32 34.62
C VAL A 65 -32.55 24.16 33.14
N ASP A 66 -33.46 24.64 32.31
CA ASP A 66 -33.51 24.76 30.86
C ASP A 66 -32.37 25.55 30.17
N ASP A 67 -32.15 25.16 28.91
CA ASP A 67 -32.08 26.00 27.69
C ASP A 67 -31.06 27.18 27.61
N GLU A 68 -30.11 27.04 26.68
CA GLU A 68 -29.87 27.94 25.53
C GLU A 68 -28.46 27.68 24.94
N GLY A 69 -28.40 27.33 23.65
CA GLY A 69 -27.16 27.07 22.94
C GLY A 69 -26.40 28.33 22.54
N PRO A 70 -25.11 28.23 22.14
CA PRO A 70 -24.44 29.32 21.45
C PRO A 70 -24.08 28.95 20.01
N SER A 71 -24.59 29.76 19.08
CA SER A 71 -23.98 30.02 17.79
C SER A 71 -22.91 31.11 17.94
N SER A 72 -21.66 30.82 17.56
CA SER A 72 -20.80 31.78 16.83
C SER A 72 -19.49 31.12 16.46
N SER A 73 -19.30 30.96 15.16
CA SER A 73 -18.08 30.57 14.47
C SER A 73 -17.11 31.74 14.34
N ASP A 74 -15.84 31.54 14.69
CA ASP A 74 -14.69 32.28 14.16
C ASP A 74 -13.57 31.27 13.82
N PRO A 75 -12.98 31.32 12.61
CA PRO A 75 -11.93 30.38 12.23
C PRO A 75 -10.54 30.94 12.55
N MET A 76 -9.78 30.18 13.35
CA MET A 76 -8.33 30.33 13.49
C MET A 76 -7.64 29.87 12.19
N THR A 77 -7.04 30.82 11.49
CA THR A 77 -6.09 30.59 10.39
C THR A 77 -4.72 30.23 10.94
N GLY A 78 -4.18 29.08 10.56
CA GLY A 78 -2.75 28.77 10.74
C GLY A 78 -2.41 27.30 10.61
N ALA A 79 -2.18 26.82 9.38
CA ALA A 79 -1.49 25.56 9.13
C ALA A 79 -0.58 25.68 7.89
N PRO A 80 0.62 25.06 7.88
CA PRO A 80 1.65 25.31 6.89
C PRO A 80 1.42 24.54 5.59
N GLY A 81 1.64 25.23 4.47
CA GLY A 81 1.43 24.74 3.11
C GLY A 81 2.58 23.86 2.61
N GLY A 82 2.20 22.70 2.07
CA GLY A 82 3.05 21.82 1.26
C GLY A 82 2.22 20.86 0.42
N ALA A 83 1.19 20.24 1.02
CA ALA A 83 0.36 19.22 0.36
C ALA A 83 -0.79 19.77 -0.53
N ALA A 84 -1.05 21.08 -0.54
CA ALA A 84 -2.21 21.65 -1.24
C ALA A 84 -2.05 21.71 -2.77
N VAL A 85 -0.82 21.63 -3.30
CA VAL A 85 -0.52 21.86 -4.72
C VAL A 85 -0.87 20.64 -5.58
N GLY A 86 -0.58 19.42 -5.13
CA GLY A 86 -0.95 18.18 -5.84
C GLY A 86 -2.47 17.99 -5.96
N ILE A 87 -3.21 18.31 -4.89
CA ILE A 87 -4.68 18.21 -4.84
C ILE A 87 -5.34 19.25 -5.77
N ALA A 88 -4.75 20.44 -5.95
CA ALA A 88 -5.30 21.49 -6.80
C ALA A 88 -5.18 21.18 -8.30
N ALA A 89 -4.06 20.59 -8.74
CA ALA A 89 -3.89 20.14 -10.13
C ALA A 89 -4.94 19.08 -10.52
N TRP A 90 -5.30 18.20 -9.58
CA TRP A 90 -6.39 17.24 -9.75
C TRP A 90 -7.78 17.91 -9.82
N ARG A 91 -7.98 19.12 -9.27
CA ARG A 91 -9.24 19.88 -9.34
C ARG A 91 -9.48 20.48 -10.73
N GLU A 92 -8.46 21.10 -11.32
CA GLU A 92 -8.61 21.84 -12.58
C GLU A 92 -8.97 20.93 -13.75
N GLN A 93 -8.46 19.70 -13.75
CA GLN A 93 -8.74 18.72 -14.81
C GLN A 93 -10.19 18.22 -14.80
N ARG A 94 -10.84 18.14 -13.62
CA ARG A 94 -12.24 17.72 -13.49
C ARG A 94 -13.21 18.66 -14.18
N GLN A 95 -12.92 19.96 -14.15
CA GLN A 95 -13.73 21.00 -14.80
C GLN A 95 -13.60 20.98 -16.34
N GLY A 96 -12.54 20.38 -16.88
CA GLY A 96 -12.41 20.13 -18.32
C GLY A 96 -13.30 18.98 -18.79
N MET A 97 -13.30 17.86 -18.06
CA MET A 97 -13.99 16.63 -18.48
C MET A 97 -15.53 16.70 -18.38
N GLU A 98 -16.08 17.42 -17.39
CA GLU A 98 -17.53 17.64 -17.29
C GLU A 98 -18.13 18.45 -18.45
N LYS A 99 -17.29 19.19 -19.21
CA LYS A 99 -17.74 19.97 -20.38
C LYS A 99 -17.88 19.11 -21.63
N ASP A 100 -17.10 18.04 -21.78
CA ASP A 100 -17.14 17.19 -22.97
C ASP A 100 -18.27 16.13 -22.90
N ALA A 101 -18.64 15.68 -21.71
CA ALA A 101 -19.65 14.64 -21.49
C ALA A 101 -21.11 15.10 -21.72
N LYS A 102 -21.40 16.41 -21.75
CA LYS A 102 -22.78 16.94 -21.83
C LYS A 102 -23.38 17.00 -23.26
N SER A 103 -22.74 16.44 -24.28
CA SER A 103 -23.07 16.73 -25.69
C SER A 103 -23.81 15.65 -26.50
N SER A 104 -24.27 14.53 -25.95
CA SER A 104 -24.98 13.50 -26.75
C SER A 104 -26.37 13.14 -26.22
N SER A 105 -27.44 13.56 -26.93
CA SER A 105 -28.84 13.28 -26.59
C SER A 105 -29.51 12.23 -27.50
N SER A 106 -30.26 11.35 -26.83
CA SER A 106 -31.26 10.33 -27.18
C SER A 106 -31.86 10.21 -28.60
N SER A 107 -31.92 8.95 -29.09
CA SER A 107 -33.04 8.41 -29.88
C SER A 107 -33.15 6.89 -29.68
N SER A 108 -34.36 6.37 -29.45
CA SER A 108 -34.66 4.93 -29.30
C SER A 108 -35.41 4.38 -30.51
N PRO A 109 -35.18 3.10 -30.91
CA PRO A 109 -36.29 2.28 -31.39
C PRO A 109 -36.29 0.80 -30.95
N LEU A 110 -37.46 0.19 -31.12
CA LEU A 110 -37.91 -1.14 -30.70
C LEU A 110 -37.21 -2.33 -31.39
N ARG A 111 -37.00 -3.42 -30.64
CA ARG A 111 -36.41 -4.70 -31.06
C ARG A 111 -37.43 -5.63 -31.75
N SER A 112 -36.98 -6.33 -32.80
CA SER A 112 -37.57 -7.60 -33.28
C SER A 112 -36.55 -8.74 -33.19
N SER A 113 -36.97 -9.89 -32.67
CA SER A 113 -36.17 -11.11 -32.55
C SER A 113 -36.21 -11.95 -33.83
N GLY A 114 -35.06 -12.18 -34.47
CA GLY A 114 -34.88 -13.12 -35.58
C GLY A 114 -33.70 -14.05 -35.34
N SER A 115 -33.86 -15.34 -35.64
CA SER A 115 -32.88 -16.41 -35.43
C SER A 115 -31.65 -16.25 -36.32
N ARG A 116 -30.44 -16.31 -35.73
CA ARG A 116 -29.14 -16.23 -36.43
C ARG A 116 -28.60 -17.60 -36.83
N SER A 117 -28.06 -17.66 -38.04
CA SER A 117 -27.33 -18.79 -38.62
C SER A 117 -25.82 -18.65 -38.40
N VAL A 118 -25.15 -19.78 -38.17
CA VAL A 118 -23.72 -19.95 -37.87
C VAL A 118 -22.83 -19.70 -39.10
N THR A 119 -22.61 -18.44 -39.44
CA THR A 119 -21.47 -18.01 -40.26
C THR A 119 -20.88 -16.79 -39.57
N ASP A 120 -20.11 -17.07 -38.52
CA ASP A 120 -19.56 -16.06 -37.62
C ASP A 120 -18.61 -15.16 -38.40
N ASP A 121 -19.05 -13.92 -38.59
CA ASP A 121 -18.25 -12.84 -39.11
C ASP A 121 -17.59 -12.14 -37.91
N PRO A 122 -16.29 -12.36 -37.61
CA PRO A 122 -15.57 -11.71 -36.50
C PRO A 122 -15.58 -10.18 -36.45
N GLY A 123 -16.25 -9.49 -37.39
CA GLY A 123 -16.42 -8.04 -37.42
C GLY A 123 -17.80 -7.61 -36.94
N ASP A 124 -18.84 -8.42 -37.18
CA ASP A 124 -20.24 -8.06 -36.92
C ASP A 124 -20.74 -8.52 -35.55
N ASP A 125 -20.04 -9.44 -34.87
CA ASP A 125 -20.40 -9.89 -33.51
C ASP A 125 -19.71 -9.11 -32.37
N TYR A 126 -18.88 -8.12 -32.69
CA TYR A 126 -18.53 -7.06 -31.73
C TYR A 126 -19.71 -6.10 -31.64
N ASP A 127 -20.78 -6.56 -31.02
CA ASP A 127 -22.06 -5.88 -30.89
C ASP A 127 -21.87 -4.58 -30.07
N SER A 128 -21.51 -3.52 -30.78
CA SER A 128 -21.11 -2.22 -30.21
C SER A 128 -22.18 -1.57 -29.33
N GLU A 129 -23.45 -1.96 -29.48
CA GLU A 129 -24.55 -1.50 -28.63
C GLU A 129 -24.58 -2.19 -27.26
N GLY A 130 -24.31 -3.50 -27.20
CA GLY A 130 -24.25 -4.26 -25.95
C GLY A 130 -22.99 -3.99 -25.12
N GLU A 131 -21.89 -3.63 -25.77
CA GLU A 131 -20.68 -3.11 -25.10
C GLU A 131 -20.88 -1.69 -24.55
N ARG A 132 -21.51 -0.78 -25.32
CA ARG A 132 -21.76 0.59 -24.86
C ARG A 132 -22.80 0.68 -23.73
N ALA A 133 -23.81 -0.18 -23.74
CA ALA A 133 -24.91 -0.13 -22.76
C ALA A 133 -24.51 -0.59 -21.34
N ARG A 134 -23.52 -1.48 -21.17
CA ARG A 134 -23.00 -1.86 -19.85
C ARG A 134 -21.86 -0.96 -19.38
N ALA A 135 -21.03 -0.45 -20.30
CA ALA A 135 -19.97 0.52 -20.00
C ALA A 135 -20.48 1.83 -19.36
N ALA A 136 -21.80 2.09 -19.35
CA ALA A 136 -22.37 3.30 -18.80
C ALA A 136 -22.60 3.28 -17.27
N GLY A 137 -22.36 2.15 -16.58
CA GLY A 137 -22.67 2.03 -15.15
C GLY A 137 -21.53 1.53 -14.24
N GLY A 138 -20.59 0.73 -14.74
CA GLY A 138 -19.49 0.21 -13.94
C GLY A 138 -18.43 1.27 -13.62
N LYS A 139 -17.80 1.13 -12.46
CA LYS A 139 -16.69 1.98 -12.02
C LYS A 139 -15.36 1.45 -12.53
N LEU A 140 -14.48 2.36 -12.94
CA LEU A 140 -13.06 2.07 -13.07
C LEU A 140 -12.45 1.98 -11.68
N THR A 141 -11.76 0.88 -11.41
CA THR A 141 -11.21 0.59 -10.09
C THR A 141 -9.71 0.47 -10.12
N TYR A 142 -9.08 0.69 -8.97
CA TYR A 142 -7.66 0.47 -8.80
C TYR A 142 -7.33 -0.14 -7.42
N GLY A 143 -6.16 -0.74 -7.31
CA GLY A 143 -5.54 -1.15 -6.06
C GLY A 143 -4.04 -0.88 -6.10
N ILE A 144 -3.40 -0.73 -4.95
CA ILE A 144 -1.96 -0.49 -4.83
C ILE A 144 -1.36 -1.51 -3.88
N GLU A 145 -0.25 -2.11 -4.29
CA GLU A 145 0.60 -2.94 -3.44
C GLU A 145 1.91 -2.16 -3.20
N LEU A 146 2.24 -1.95 -1.93
CA LEU A 146 3.41 -1.23 -1.47
C LEU A 146 4.40 -2.23 -0.89
N GLU A 147 5.45 -2.55 -1.63
CA GLU A 147 6.50 -3.44 -1.17
C GLU A 147 7.66 -2.63 -0.57
N PHE A 148 8.11 -3.00 0.61
CA PHE A 148 9.25 -2.36 1.25
C PHE A 148 9.96 -3.28 2.24
N LEU A 149 11.22 -2.97 2.50
CA LEU A 149 12.03 -3.72 3.46
C LEU A 149 12.11 -2.92 4.77
N MET A 150 11.61 -3.49 5.87
CA MET A 150 11.48 -2.83 7.16
C MET A 150 12.52 -3.35 8.16
N ALA A 151 13.20 -2.48 8.88
CA ALA A 151 14.08 -2.89 9.97
C ALA A 151 13.24 -3.24 11.21
N VAL A 152 13.48 -4.43 11.75
CA VAL A 152 12.75 -4.96 12.91
C VAL A 152 13.57 -4.81 14.18
N ASP A 153 14.80 -5.30 14.22
CA ASP A 153 15.68 -5.22 15.39
C ASP A 153 17.13 -4.94 14.97
N ALA A 154 17.97 -4.56 15.94
CA ALA A 154 19.41 -4.54 15.75
C ALA A 154 19.89 -5.98 15.56
N GLY A 155 20.64 -6.28 14.49
CA GLY A 155 20.97 -7.65 14.11
C GLY A 155 21.78 -8.47 15.14
N LYS A 156 22.27 -7.85 16.22
CA LYS A 156 22.98 -8.49 17.35
C LYS A 156 22.48 -7.93 18.69
N PRO A 157 22.44 -8.75 19.77
CA PRO A 157 21.80 -8.34 21.03
C PRO A 157 22.62 -7.26 21.73
N GLU A 158 23.95 -7.37 21.61
CA GLU A 158 24.89 -6.41 22.20
C GLU A 158 25.14 -5.21 21.30
N ALA A 159 24.65 -5.22 20.05
CA ALA A 159 24.80 -4.06 19.17
C ALA A 159 23.88 -2.95 19.63
N ALA A 160 24.47 -1.78 19.90
CA ALA A 160 23.70 -0.56 20.01
C ALA A 160 22.94 -0.33 18.70
N ASP A 161 21.74 0.22 18.80
CA ASP A 161 21.03 0.70 17.63
C ASP A 161 21.94 1.65 16.83
N PRO A 162 22.23 1.38 15.54
CA PRO A 162 23.11 2.21 14.75
C PRO A 162 22.54 3.62 14.49
N HIS A 163 21.24 3.82 14.70
CA HIS A 163 20.57 5.12 14.56
C HIS A 163 19.77 5.45 15.82
N PRO A 164 20.44 5.71 16.97
CA PRO A 164 19.77 5.84 18.26
C PRO A 164 18.93 7.13 18.39
N GLU A 165 19.18 8.12 17.53
CA GLU A 165 18.41 9.37 17.45
C GLU A 165 17.11 9.21 16.65
N ASP A 166 16.98 8.12 15.89
CA ASP A 166 15.78 7.80 15.13
C ASP A 166 14.73 7.17 16.05
N GLY A 167 13.69 7.93 16.40
CA GLY A 167 12.63 7.47 17.32
C GLY A 167 11.71 6.39 16.77
N ARG A 168 11.89 5.97 15.51
CA ARG A 168 11.05 4.95 14.85
C ARG A 168 11.25 3.57 15.47
N TRP A 169 10.20 2.76 15.39
CA TRP A 169 10.07 1.51 16.12
C TRP A 169 11.16 0.48 15.75
N LEU A 170 11.65 -0.21 16.79
CA LEU A 170 12.47 -1.42 16.73
C LEU A 170 12.00 -2.40 17.81
N ALA A 171 11.80 -3.66 17.45
CA ALA A 171 11.36 -4.75 18.30
C ALA A 171 12.51 -5.34 19.13
N ARG A 172 12.89 -4.68 20.22
CA ARG A 172 13.99 -5.16 21.08
C ARG A 172 13.77 -6.56 21.66
N TYR A 173 12.52 -6.98 21.82
CA TYR A 173 12.16 -8.29 22.38
C TYR A 173 12.11 -9.42 21.34
N LEU A 174 12.08 -9.10 20.03
CA LEU A 174 12.21 -10.10 18.97
C LEU A 174 13.67 -10.47 18.71
N PHE A 175 14.58 -9.94 19.54
CA PHE A 175 15.98 -10.23 19.42
C PHE A 175 16.26 -11.73 19.58
N GLY A 176 16.91 -12.32 18.57
CA GLY A 176 17.31 -13.74 18.59
C GLY A 176 16.22 -14.71 18.15
N GLU A 177 14.99 -14.22 17.93
CA GLU A 177 13.94 -15.04 17.31
C GLU A 177 14.31 -15.41 15.87
N ASP A 178 13.78 -16.52 15.37
CA ASP A 178 13.97 -16.86 13.96
C ASP A 178 13.11 -15.93 13.09
N PRO A 179 13.68 -15.13 12.16
CA PRO A 179 12.89 -14.28 11.28
C PRO A 179 11.90 -15.09 10.42
N GLU A 180 12.16 -16.36 10.15
CA GLU A 180 11.25 -17.23 9.40
C GLU A 180 10.16 -17.85 10.30
N SER A 181 10.24 -17.69 11.62
CA SER A 181 9.19 -18.18 12.52
C SER A 181 7.88 -17.42 12.33
N GLU A 182 6.78 -18.16 12.37
CA GLU A 182 5.44 -17.56 12.30
C GLU A 182 5.22 -16.50 13.39
N GLY A 183 5.71 -16.74 14.62
CA GLY A 183 5.60 -15.79 15.73
C GLY A 183 6.27 -14.45 15.42
N PHE A 184 7.47 -14.46 14.84
CA PHE A 184 8.16 -13.24 14.40
C PHE A 184 7.35 -12.52 13.31
N GLN A 185 6.99 -13.25 12.25
CA GLN A 185 6.26 -12.72 11.09
C GLN A 185 4.93 -12.08 11.52
N TYR A 186 4.15 -12.76 12.35
CA TYR A 186 2.87 -12.26 12.85
C TYR A 186 3.03 -11.03 13.75
N THR A 187 4.02 -11.02 14.64
CA THR A 187 4.25 -9.88 15.54
C THR A 187 4.58 -8.62 14.74
N VAL A 188 5.50 -8.73 13.79
CA VAL A 188 5.96 -7.63 12.94
C VAL A 188 4.82 -7.13 12.04
N ARG A 189 4.10 -8.05 11.39
CA ARG A 189 2.91 -7.72 10.58
C ARG A 189 1.83 -7.02 11.38
N ASN A 190 1.49 -7.55 12.56
CA ASN A 190 0.48 -6.96 13.44
C ASN A 190 0.90 -5.55 13.89
N ARG A 191 2.20 -5.29 14.07
CA ARG A 191 2.70 -3.95 14.38
C ARG A 191 2.37 -2.95 13.27
N CYS A 192 2.57 -3.34 12.01
CA CYS A 192 2.18 -2.52 10.86
C CYS A 192 0.66 -2.29 10.81
N VAL A 193 -0.13 -3.35 11.04
CA VAL A 193 -1.60 -3.26 11.10
C VAL A 193 -2.03 -2.26 12.18
N ASP A 194 -1.49 -2.35 13.37
CA ASP A 194 -1.86 -1.48 14.49
C ASP A 194 -1.41 -0.02 14.25
N ALA A 195 -0.26 0.19 13.60
CA ALA A 195 0.15 1.52 13.16
C ALA A 195 -0.86 2.13 12.19
N LEU A 196 -1.25 1.40 11.14
CA LEU A 196 -2.25 1.85 10.17
C LEU A 196 -3.61 2.14 10.83
N ARG A 197 -4.06 1.28 11.75
CA ARG A 197 -5.28 1.50 12.55
C ARG A 197 -5.23 2.80 13.36
N ARG A 198 -4.08 3.14 13.98
CA ARG A 198 -3.90 4.42 14.69
C ARG A 198 -4.03 5.63 13.78
N ALA A 199 -3.68 5.51 12.50
CA ALA A 199 -3.90 6.53 11.48
C ALA A 199 -5.36 6.58 10.93
N GLY A 200 -6.26 5.77 11.49
CA GLY A 200 -7.65 5.66 11.05
C GLY A 200 -7.79 4.96 9.70
N VAL A 201 -6.83 4.11 9.33
CA VAL A 201 -6.90 3.25 8.15
C VAL A 201 -7.61 1.95 8.52
N VAL A 202 -8.63 1.56 7.75
CA VAL A 202 -9.34 0.30 7.94
C VAL A 202 -8.48 -0.83 7.35
N VAL A 203 -7.79 -1.57 8.21
CA VAL A 203 -6.91 -2.68 7.85
C VAL A 203 -7.34 -3.95 8.57
N ASN A 204 -7.38 -5.05 7.81
CA ASN A 204 -7.68 -6.37 8.33
C ASN A 204 -6.40 -7.00 8.89
N LYS A 205 -6.50 -7.58 10.09
CA LYS A 205 -5.55 -8.62 10.51
C LYS A 205 -5.89 -9.83 9.64
N THR A 206 -5.21 -9.99 8.51
CA THR A 206 -5.49 -11.14 7.65
C THR A 206 -5.00 -12.39 8.34
N ASP A 207 -5.90 -13.35 8.38
CA ASP A 207 -5.50 -14.73 8.46
C ASP A 207 -4.78 -15.10 7.17
N GLU A 208 -3.50 -15.40 7.26
CA GLU A 208 -2.87 -16.25 6.25
C GLU A 208 -3.33 -17.71 6.46
N ILE A 209 -4.65 -17.92 6.61
CA ILE A 209 -5.32 -19.23 6.64
C ILE A 209 -5.06 -20.02 5.34
N HIS A 210 -4.45 -19.43 4.31
CA HIS A 210 -3.99 -20.18 3.15
C HIS A 210 -2.88 -21.21 3.45
N LEU A 211 -2.29 -21.23 4.65
CA LEU A 211 -1.50 -22.38 5.09
C LEU A 211 -2.34 -23.59 5.53
N ARG A 212 -3.65 -23.42 5.84
CA ARG A 212 -4.55 -24.53 6.22
C ARG A 212 -5.04 -25.39 5.05
N ASP A 213 -4.86 -24.95 3.80
CA ASP A 213 -5.18 -25.77 2.61
C ASP A 213 -4.04 -26.75 2.24
N TYR A 214 -2.89 -26.67 2.90
CA TYR A 214 -2.03 -27.84 3.05
C TYR A 214 -2.66 -28.69 4.15
N SER A 215 -3.02 -29.93 3.84
CA SER A 215 -3.58 -30.88 4.80
C SER A 215 -2.63 -31.04 5.99
N MET A 216 -2.87 -30.26 7.04
CA MET A 216 -2.08 -30.30 8.26
C MET A 216 -2.48 -31.56 9.04
N ASP A 217 -1.53 -32.44 9.30
CA ASP A 217 -1.73 -33.60 10.19
C ASP A 217 -1.99 -33.10 11.62
N ASP A 218 -2.70 -33.87 12.45
CA ASP A 218 -3.11 -33.52 13.82
C ASP A 218 -1.98 -33.00 14.74
N SER A 219 -0.71 -33.24 14.41
CA SER A 219 0.46 -32.68 15.13
C SER A 219 0.69 -31.19 14.89
N GLU A 220 0.28 -30.65 13.74
CA GLU A 220 0.39 -29.24 13.40
C GLU A 220 -0.75 -28.41 14.00
N GLU A 221 -1.85 -29.04 14.39
CA GLU A 221 -2.91 -28.41 15.20
C GLU A 221 -2.39 -28.02 16.60
N GLU A 222 -1.42 -28.76 17.14
CA GLU A 222 -0.77 -28.46 18.41
C GLU A 222 0.25 -27.30 18.28
N ASP A 223 0.90 -27.16 17.12
CA ASP A 223 1.76 -26.01 16.82
C ASP A 223 0.92 -24.76 16.49
N ALA A 224 -0.22 -24.89 15.81
CA ALA A 224 -1.22 -23.82 15.66
C ALA A 224 -1.80 -23.35 17.00
N ARG A 225 -1.83 -24.22 18.03
CA ARG A 225 -2.14 -23.85 19.43
C ARG A 225 -0.98 -23.18 20.16
N LYS A 226 0.28 -23.40 19.77
CA LYS A 226 1.47 -22.69 20.29
C LYS A 226 1.66 -21.32 19.65
N VAL A 227 1.10 -21.10 18.47
CA VAL A 227 0.91 -19.77 17.88
C VAL A 227 -0.28 -19.09 18.57
N ASP A 228 -0.20 -18.94 19.89
CA ASP A 228 -0.99 -17.94 20.60
C ASP A 228 -0.54 -16.58 20.03
N PHE A 229 -1.24 -16.13 18.98
CA PHE A 229 -0.90 -14.98 18.14
C PHE A 229 -0.55 -13.77 19.01
N ILE A 230 0.76 -13.53 19.13
CA ILE A 230 1.35 -12.41 19.83
C ILE A 230 0.76 -11.14 19.21
N ASP A 231 -0.04 -10.44 20.02
CA ASP A 231 -0.52 -9.12 19.66
C ASP A 231 0.72 -8.23 19.52
N SER A 232 0.73 -7.27 18.58
CA SER A 232 1.89 -6.36 18.45
C SER A 232 2.13 -5.51 19.71
N LEU A 233 1.15 -5.54 20.61
CA LEU A 233 1.09 -4.91 21.91
C LEU A 233 1.81 -5.69 23.00
N GLU A 234 2.31 -6.91 22.75
CA GLU A 234 3.12 -7.67 23.71
C GLU A 234 4.59 -7.23 23.71
N ASP A 235 4.83 -5.92 23.65
CA ASP A 235 5.94 -5.39 24.42
C ASP A 235 5.59 -5.63 25.90
N MET A 236 5.93 -6.82 26.41
CA MET A 236 5.63 -7.31 27.76
C MET A 236 6.11 -6.34 28.86
N ALA A 237 6.98 -5.40 28.51
CA ALA A 237 7.47 -4.35 29.38
C ALA A 237 6.50 -3.17 29.56
N MET A 238 5.54 -2.95 28.66
CA MET A 238 4.62 -1.81 28.72
C MET A 238 3.25 -2.26 29.23
N PRO A 239 2.76 -1.76 30.38
CA PRO A 239 1.40 -2.06 30.83
C PRO A 239 0.37 -1.48 29.85
N ASP A 240 -0.50 -2.34 29.31
CA ASP A 240 -1.56 -1.90 28.42
C ASP A 240 -2.64 -1.14 29.22
N ARG A 241 -2.97 0.06 28.77
CA ARG A 241 -4.05 0.87 29.37
C ARG A 241 -5.40 0.16 29.26
N ASN A 242 -5.62 -0.62 28.20
CA ASN A 242 -6.82 -1.42 28.02
C ASN A 242 -6.88 -2.56 29.03
N ASP A 243 -5.76 -3.26 29.28
CA ASP A 243 -5.71 -4.32 30.30
C ASP A 243 -6.03 -3.78 31.69
N ALA A 244 -5.51 -2.59 32.01
CA ALA A 244 -5.83 -1.90 33.27
C ALA A 244 -7.31 -1.48 33.31
N ALA A 245 -7.84 -0.94 32.21
CA ALA A 245 -9.23 -0.51 32.12
C ALA A 245 -10.22 -1.68 32.11
N LEU A 246 -9.83 -2.88 31.69
CA LEU A 246 -10.65 -4.09 31.74
C LEU A 246 -10.42 -4.92 33.01
N ARG A 247 -9.48 -4.49 33.86
CA ARG A 247 -9.19 -5.15 35.14
C ARG A 247 -10.43 -5.05 36.03
N GLY A 248 -11.08 -6.19 36.26
CA GLY A 248 -12.29 -6.26 37.09
C GLY A 248 -13.60 -6.21 36.28
N TRP A 249 -13.55 -6.16 34.96
CA TRP A 249 -14.74 -6.42 34.15
C TRP A 249 -15.27 -7.83 34.40
N SER A 250 -16.59 -7.94 34.54
CA SER A 250 -17.34 -9.18 34.65
C SER A 250 -18.59 -9.03 33.78
N PRO A 251 -18.95 -10.05 32.98
CA PRO A 251 -20.21 -10.03 32.26
C PRO A 251 -21.39 -9.97 33.23
N ALA A 252 -22.48 -9.34 32.79
CA ALA A 252 -23.74 -9.26 33.52
C ALA A 252 -24.49 -10.59 33.49
N THR A 253 -24.27 -11.40 32.44
CA THR A 253 -24.86 -12.74 32.33
C THR A 253 -24.23 -13.71 33.36
N PRO A 254 -25.03 -14.37 34.22
CA PRO A 254 -24.52 -15.33 35.19
C PRO A 254 -23.91 -16.55 34.49
N TRP A 255 -22.82 -17.06 35.08
CA TRP A 255 -22.13 -18.31 34.73
C TRP A 255 -23.08 -19.40 34.24
N VAL A 256 -23.02 -19.73 32.95
CA VAL A 256 -23.72 -20.91 32.43
C VAL A 256 -22.72 -22.05 32.41
N LEU A 257 -22.84 -22.95 33.38
CA LEU A 257 -22.11 -24.22 33.41
C LEU A 257 -22.57 -25.08 32.24
N TRP A 258 -21.73 -25.20 31.21
CA TRP A 258 -21.94 -26.14 30.11
C TRP A 258 -21.73 -27.57 30.62
N ASP A 259 -22.72 -28.45 30.41
CA ASP A 259 -22.67 -29.85 30.86
C ASP A 259 -22.13 -30.82 29.78
N GLY A 260 -21.76 -30.30 28.60
CA GLY A 260 -21.14 -31.04 27.51
C GLY A 260 -22.03 -32.06 26.79
N ARG A 261 -23.36 -32.09 26.99
CA ARG A 261 -24.21 -33.20 26.49
C ARG A 261 -25.33 -32.87 25.51
N ALA A 262 -25.67 -31.61 25.24
CA ALA A 262 -26.71 -31.26 24.26
C ALA A 262 -26.11 -30.81 22.91
N ASN A 263 -26.94 -30.68 21.85
CA ASN A 263 -26.60 -30.05 20.55
C ASN A 263 -26.15 -28.59 20.76
N ALA A 264 -24.93 -28.44 21.26
CA ALA A 264 -24.44 -27.28 22.00
C ALA A 264 -23.96 -26.15 21.11
N ASN A 265 -23.67 -26.41 19.83
CA ASN A 265 -23.04 -25.40 18.98
C ASN A 265 -23.91 -24.15 18.81
N VAL A 266 -25.24 -24.28 18.72
CA VAL A 266 -26.12 -23.10 18.56
C VAL A 266 -26.22 -22.29 19.84
N LEU A 267 -26.33 -22.94 21.01
CA LEU A 267 -26.42 -22.24 22.30
C LEU A 267 -25.07 -21.63 22.70
N VAL A 268 -23.97 -22.35 22.46
CA VAL A 268 -22.61 -21.83 22.67
C VAL A 268 -22.37 -20.63 21.75
N TYR A 269 -22.70 -20.72 20.46
CA TYR A 269 -22.56 -19.59 19.53
C TYR A 269 -23.36 -18.37 19.97
N ILE A 270 -24.62 -18.55 20.40
CA ILE A 270 -25.45 -17.45 20.92
C ILE A 270 -24.83 -16.86 22.18
N MET A 271 -24.41 -17.69 23.13
CA MET A 271 -23.82 -17.23 24.39
C MET A 271 -22.47 -16.55 24.20
N VAL A 272 -21.61 -17.09 23.34
CA VAL A 272 -20.33 -16.47 22.96
C VAL A 272 -20.61 -15.14 22.25
N GLY A 273 -21.62 -15.10 21.38
CA GLY A 273 -22.10 -13.88 20.74
C GLY A 273 -22.55 -12.82 21.74
N ASP A 274 -23.34 -13.19 22.74
CA ASP A 274 -23.83 -12.30 23.81
C ASP A 274 -22.68 -11.81 24.69
N LEU A 275 -21.79 -12.71 25.14
CA LEU A 275 -20.61 -12.36 25.94
C LEU A 275 -19.68 -11.41 25.20
N LEU A 276 -19.45 -11.66 23.91
CA LEU A 276 -18.69 -10.76 23.06
C LEU A 276 -19.41 -9.42 22.95
N GLN A 277 -20.72 -9.41 22.74
CA GLN A 277 -21.47 -8.16 22.65
C GLN A 277 -21.36 -7.34 23.94
N GLU A 278 -21.48 -7.95 25.11
CA GLU A 278 -21.24 -7.29 26.40
C GLU A 278 -19.80 -6.74 26.49
N PHE A 279 -18.80 -7.51 26.04
CA PHE A 279 -17.41 -7.06 25.99
C PHE A 279 -17.23 -5.85 25.06
N PHE A 280 -17.89 -5.85 23.90
CA PHE A 280 -17.88 -4.72 22.95
C PHE A 280 -18.58 -3.49 23.51
N ASP A 281 -19.73 -3.67 24.16
CA ASP A 281 -20.49 -2.58 24.77
C ASP A 281 -19.67 -1.95 25.88
N GLU A 282 -18.93 -2.75 26.66
CA GLU A 282 -18.02 -2.26 27.67
C GLU A 282 -16.89 -1.40 27.06
N HIS A 283 -16.25 -1.91 26.01
CA HIS A 283 -15.22 -1.18 25.27
C HIS A 283 -15.75 0.17 24.78
N THR A 284 -16.91 0.14 24.15
CA THR A 284 -17.58 1.33 23.63
C THR A 284 -17.91 2.32 24.74
N SER A 285 -18.46 1.85 25.86
CA SER A 285 -18.83 2.69 27.02
C SER A 285 -17.63 3.37 27.68
N ARG A 286 -16.46 2.70 27.66
CA ARG A 286 -15.21 3.22 28.22
C ARG A 286 -14.35 3.98 27.21
N GLY A 287 -14.80 4.12 25.96
CA GLY A 287 -14.02 4.73 24.88
C GLY A 287 -12.74 3.95 24.55
N ILE A 288 -12.72 2.65 24.83
CA ILE A 288 -11.60 1.75 24.58
C ILE A 288 -11.77 1.18 23.18
N ALA A 289 -10.79 1.41 22.30
CA ALA A 289 -10.78 0.72 21.02
C ALA A 289 -10.45 -0.77 21.26
N LEU A 290 -11.40 -1.68 20.95
CA LEU A 290 -11.23 -3.14 21.06
C LEU A 290 -9.93 -3.65 20.43
N ILE A 291 -9.54 -2.97 19.36
CA ILE A 291 -8.37 -3.26 18.56
C ILE A 291 -7.05 -3.15 19.33
N ASN A 292 -7.07 -2.35 20.40
CA ASN A 292 -5.94 -2.13 21.28
C ASN A 292 -5.97 -3.09 22.47
N THR A 293 -6.91 -4.04 22.53
CA THR A 293 -7.01 -4.99 23.64
C THR A 293 -6.26 -6.27 23.32
N ARG A 294 -5.28 -6.58 24.18
CA ARG A 294 -4.42 -7.75 24.06
C ARG A 294 -5.20 -9.05 23.94
N ASN A 295 -4.74 -9.94 23.05
CA ASN A 295 -5.21 -11.33 23.00
C ASN A 295 -5.11 -12.02 24.35
N ALA A 296 -4.05 -11.80 25.14
CA ALA A 296 -3.94 -12.32 26.50
C ALA A 296 -5.09 -11.87 27.43
N THR A 297 -5.70 -10.70 27.21
CA THR A 297 -6.87 -10.24 27.97
C THR A 297 -8.15 -10.91 27.49
N VAL A 298 -8.31 -11.06 26.18
CA VAL A 298 -9.41 -11.85 25.59
C VAL A 298 -9.34 -13.30 26.04
N ASP A 299 -8.14 -13.89 26.07
CA ASP A 299 -7.91 -15.25 26.52
C ASP A 299 -8.16 -15.41 28.03
N ARG A 300 -7.77 -14.43 28.86
CA ARG A 300 -8.11 -14.43 30.29
C ARG A 300 -9.61 -14.36 30.52
N ILE A 301 -10.33 -13.63 29.68
CA ILE A 301 -11.80 -13.55 29.71
C ILE A 301 -12.40 -14.89 29.24
N ALA A 302 -11.97 -15.41 28.11
CA ALA A 302 -12.41 -16.70 27.59
C ALA A 302 -12.16 -17.84 28.59
N ALA A 303 -10.96 -17.91 29.18
CA ALA A 303 -10.59 -18.91 30.17
C ALA A 303 -11.37 -18.77 31.49
N ARG A 304 -11.86 -17.57 31.84
CA ARG A 304 -12.72 -17.37 33.01
C ARG A 304 -14.14 -17.83 32.77
N PHE A 305 -14.68 -17.63 31.57
CA PHE A 305 -16.12 -17.74 31.32
C PHE A 305 -16.51 -18.89 30.41
N LEU A 306 -15.55 -19.55 29.77
CA LEU A 306 -15.83 -20.53 28.74
C LEU A 306 -15.05 -21.83 28.91
N VAL A 307 -15.58 -22.86 28.25
CA VAL A 307 -15.13 -24.25 28.26
C VAL A 307 -14.09 -24.45 27.14
N PRO A 308 -13.24 -25.50 27.18
CA PRO A 308 -12.29 -25.79 26.11
C PRO A 308 -13.00 -25.84 24.74
N GLY A 309 -12.52 -25.08 23.74
CA GLY A 309 -13.12 -24.94 22.41
C GLY A 309 -13.81 -23.58 22.15
N ALA A 310 -14.21 -22.87 23.19
CA ALA A 310 -14.89 -21.58 23.04
C ALA A 310 -13.91 -20.38 22.99
N LYS A 311 -12.64 -20.62 23.35
CA LYS A 311 -11.52 -19.68 23.11
C LYS A 311 -11.35 -19.45 21.61
N GLU A 312 -11.37 -20.54 20.85
CA GLU A 312 -11.30 -20.57 19.39
C GLU A 312 -12.51 -19.84 18.79
N GLU A 313 -13.72 -20.10 19.28
CA GLU A 313 -14.94 -19.45 18.77
C GLU A 313 -15.01 -17.94 19.07
N ILE A 314 -14.56 -17.49 20.25
CA ILE A 314 -14.38 -16.06 20.56
C ILE A 314 -13.38 -15.43 19.61
N ARG A 315 -12.26 -16.10 19.37
CA ARG A 315 -11.20 -15.63 18.49
C ARG A 315 -11.70 -15.53 17.07
N ASP A 316 -12.36 -16.56 16.55
CA ASP A 316 -12.98 -16.60 15.22
C ASP A 316 -14.05 -15.52 15.06
N LEU A 317 -14.87 -15.26 16.09
CA LEU A 317 -15.88 -14.21 16.06
C LEU A 317 -15.26 -12.81 16.11
N ARG A 318 -14.27 -12.57 16.98
CA ARG A 318 -13.48 -11.32 17.02
C ARG A 318 -12.83 -11.08 15.67
N LEU A 319 -12.16 -12.08 15.13
CA LEU A 319 -11.51 -12.07 13.85
C LEU A 319 -12.49 -11.87 12.70
N SER A 320 -13.67 -12.49 12.73
CA SER A 320 -14.74 -12.25 11.75
C SER A 320 -15.26 -10.81 11.80
N ARG A 321 -15.33 -10.21 13.00
CA ARG A 321 -15.68 -8.79 13.17
C ARG A 321 -14.53 -7.87 12.75
N GLU A 322 -13.28 -8.25 13.02
CA GLU A 322 -12.08 -7.51 12.64
C GLU A 322 -11.74 -7.62 11.15
N THR A 323 -12.06 -8.73 10.50
CA THR A 323 -11.89 -8.96 9.06
C THR A 323 -13.13 -8.54 8.27
N GLY A 324 -14.28 -8.43 8.95
CA GLY A 324 -15.53 -7.91 8.44
C GLY A 324 -15.57 -6.38 8.35
N TYR A 325 -14.53 -5.67 8.83
CA TYR A 325 -14.42 -4.25 8.55
C TYR A 325 -14.22 -4.05 7.05
N ILE A 326 -15.14 -3.30 6.45
CA ILE A 326 -15.09 -2.88 5.07
C ILE A 326 -14.61 -1.43 5.09
N ASP A 327 -13.53 -1.14 4.35
CA ASP A 327 -13.10 0.24 4.13
C ASP A 327 -14.29 1.00 3.50
N PRO A 328 -14.71 2.14 4.08
CA PRO A 328 -15.90 2.86 3.63
C PRO A 328 -15.78 3.39 2.18
N HIS A 329 -14.60 3.31 1.59
CA HIS A 329 -14.31 3.73 0.21
C HIS A 329 -14.08 2.54 -0.74
N HIS A 330 -14.23 1.31 -0.25
CA HIS A 330 -14.15 0.10 -1.06
C HIS A 330 -15.24 0.08 -2.15
N VAL A 331 -14.87 -0.40 -3.34
CA VAL A 331 -15.79 -0.72 -4.42
C VAL A 331 -16.02 -2.21 -4.46
N ASP A 332 -17.26 -2.64 -4.22
CA ASP A 332 -17.64 -4.04 -4.37
C ASP A 332 -17.58 -4.42 -5.86
N VAL A 333 -16.66 -5.33 -6.17
CA VAL A 333 -16.51 -5.94 -7.50
C VAL A 333 -16.97 -7.39 -7.35
N PRO A 334 -18.06 -7.81 -8.03
CA PRO A 334 -18.55 -9.18 -7.95
C PRO A 334 -17.43 -10.21 -8.17
N GLY A 335 -17.37 -11.24 -7.33
CA GLY A 335 -16.34 -12.29 -7.40
C GLY A 335 -14.98 -11.92 -6.78
N MET A 336 -14.72 -10.65 -6.48
CA MET A 336 -13.48 -10.24 -5.80
C MET A 336 -13.43 -10.81 -4.38
N ALA A 337 -12.26 -11.30 -3.98
CA ALA A 337 -12.08 -11.88 -2.65
C ALA A 337 -12.32 -10.85 -1.53
N ASN A 338 -12.99 -11.28 -0.46
CA ASN A 338 -13.34 -10.42 0.68
C ASN A 338 -12.13 -9.76 1.35
N LYS A 339 -10.93 -10.35 1.24
CA LYS A 339 -9.70 -9.75 1.77
C LYS A 339 -9.40 -8.37 1.18
N TYR A 340 -9.83 -8.07 -0.05
CA TYR A 340 -9.62 -6.77 -0.68
C TYR A 340 -10.69 -5.72 -0.34
N ARG A 341 -11.51 -5.97 0.69
CA ARG A 341 -12.49 -5.02 1.23
C ARG A 341 -11.89 -4.03 2.23
N ALA A 342 -10.70 -4.32 2.73
CA ALA A 342 -9.92 -3.47 3.62
C ALA A 342 -8.46 -3.47 3.19
N TRP A 343 -7.63 -2.65 3.85
CA TRP A 343 -6.19 -2.75 3.70
C TRP A 343 -5.69 -4.09 4.23
N LEU A 344 -4.60 -4.58 3.63
CA LEU A 344 -3.92 -5.79 4.05
C LEU A 344 -2.44 -5.50 4.30
N VAL A 345 -1.85 -6.26 5.22
CA VAL A 345 -0.41 -6.29 5.44
C VAL A 345 -0.01 -7.76 5.35
N THR A 346 0.95 -8.09 4.50
CA THR A 346 1.46 -9.45 4.30
C THR A 346 2.97 -9.42 4.27
N THR A 347 3.59 -10.58 4.50
CA THR A 347 5.00 -10.78 4.22
C THR A 347 5.19 -10.98 2.72
N ASP A 348 6.17 -10.31 2.13
CA ASP A 348 6.65 -10.63 0.78
C ASP A 348 8.08 -11.18 0.83
N PRO A 349 8.27 -12.50 0.68
CA PRO A 349 9.60 -13.11 0.68
C PRO A 349 10.45 -12.70 -0.53
N SER A 350 9.82 -12.15 -1.58
CA SER A 350 10.51 -11.60 -2.73
C SER A 350 11.31 -10.34 -2.35
N VAL A 351 10.86 -9.58 -1.34
CA VAL A 351 11.48 -8.36 -0.83
C VAL A 351 12.50 -8.70 0.25
N ASN A 352 13.77 -8.72 -0.12
CA ASN A 352 14.86 -9.08 0.79
C ASN A 352 16.14 -8.27 0.50
N ALA A 353 17.10 -8.28 1.43
CA ALA A 353 18.40 -7.61 1.29
C ALA A 353 19.66 -8.51 1.16
N PRO A 354 19.62 -9.84 0.90
CA PRO A 354 20.83 -10.68 0.88
C PRO A 354 21.81 -10.29 -0.25
N ALA A 355 21.34 -9.59 -1.28
CA ALA A 355 22.18 -9.10 -2.36
C ALA A 355 22.77 -7.70 -2.10
N VAL A 356 22.40 -7.04 -1.00
CA VAL A 356 22.83 -5.68 -0.69
C VAL A 356 24.18 -5.72 0.03
N GLY A 357 25.24 -5.31 -0.69
CA GLY A 357 26.57 -5.07 -0.11
C GLY A 357 26.99 -3.61 -0.07
N VAL A 358 28.19 -3.34 0.46
CA VAL A 358 28.80 -1.99 0.61
C VAL A 358 28.74 -1.18 -0.68
N GLY A 359 28.98 -1.82 -1.83
CA GLY A 359 29.02 -1.15 -3.13
C GLY A 359 27.70 -0.52 -3.59
N HIS A 360 26.60 -0.75 -2.87
CA HIS A 360 25.30 -0.12 -3.15
C HIS A 360 25.07 1.17 -2.36
N TYR A 361 26.02 1.57 -1.51
CA TYR A 361 25.94 2.76 -0.68
C TYR A 361 27.02 3.77 -1.02
N GLU A 362 26.63 5.03 -1.10
CA GLU A 362 27.56 6.14 -0.95
C GLU A 362 27.88 6.30 0.53
N MET A 363 29.10 5.92 0.92
CA MET A 363 29.55 6.07 2.30
C MET A 363 30.04 7.50 2.52
N PRO A 364 29.66 8.16 3.63
CA PRO A 364 30.10 9.52 3.90
C PRO A 364 31.63 9.60 4.04
N PRO A 365 32.26 10.73 3.68
CA PRO A 365 33.70 10.92 3.85
C PRO A 365 34.14 10.61 5.28
N GLY A 366 35.15 9.73 5.43
CA GLY A 366 35.64 9.28 6.74
C GLY A 366 35.01 7.99 7.25
N TYR A 367 34.05 7.40 6.54
CA TYR A 367 33.63 6.03 6.81
C TYR A 367 34.76 5.05 6.46
N VAL A 368 35.46 4.58 7.50
CA VAL A 368 36.56 3.63 7.33
C VAL A 368 35.98 2.22 7.25
N LEU A 369 36.11 1.58 6.08
CA LEU A 369 35.93 0.15 5.93
C LEU A 369 37.12 -0.53 6.59
N ASP A 370 37.02 -0.83 7.88
CA ASP A 370 38.13 -1.43 8.63
C ASP A 370 38.18 -2.93 8.33
N GLY A 371 38.63 -3.25 7.11
CA GLY A 371 39.18 -4.52 6.64
C GLY A 371 38.34 -5.80 6.72
N ARG A 372 37.26 -5.86 7.51
CA ARG A 372 36.47 -7.07 7.78
C ARG A 372 35.11 -6.84 8.46
N ASP A 373 34.84 -5.70 9.10
CA ASP A 373 33.73 -5.61 10.07
C ASP A 373 32.92 -4.29 10.08
N SER A 374 33.02 -3.42 9.07
CA SER A 374 32.14 -2.24 9.04
C SER A 374 30.74 -2.67 8.56
N PRO A 375 29.72 -2.71 9.44
CA PRO A 375 28.41 -3.23 9.07
C PRO A 375 27.83 -2.31 7.99
N VAL A 376 27.40 -2.90 6.88
CA VAL A 376 26.53 -2.14 5.98
C VAL A 376 25.15 -2.04 6.60
N PRO A 377 24.30 -1.06 6.22
CA PRO A 377 22.94 -0.97 6.75
C PRO A 377 22.15 -2.32 6.74
N PRO A 378 22.32 -3.20 5.74
CA PRO A 378 21.78 -4.57 5.77
C PRO A 378 22.23 -5.42 6.96
N ASP A 379 23.48 -5.29 7.40
CA ASP A 379 24.07 -6.06 8.52
C ASP A 379 23.71 -5.46 9.87
N CYS A 380 23.34 -4.18 9.89
CA CYS A 380 22.96 -3.45 11.10
C CYS A 380 21.62 -3.92 11.68
N TYR A 381 20.72 -4.38 10.80
CA TYR A 381 19.35 -4.68 11.15
C TYR A 381 18.96 -6.07 10.68
N ARG A 382 18.03 -6.67 11.40
CA ARG A 382 17.21 -7.74 10.84
C ARG A 382 16.06 -7.11 10.08
N TRP A 383 15.87 -7.59 8.85
CA TRP A 383 14.91 -7.01 7.92
C TRP A 383 13.71 -7.92 7.72
N TRP A 384 12.55 -7.31 7.53
CA TRP A 384 11.31 -7.96 7.18
C TRP A 384 10.78 -7.40 5.86
N GLY A 385 10.53 -8.30 4.90
CA GLY A 385 9.93 -7.97 3.61
C GLY A 385 8.43 -7.76 3.77
N ALA A 386 7.98 -6.52 3.67
CA ALA A 386 6.59 -6.12 3.84
C ALA A 386 5.92 -5.87 2.50
N GLU A 387 4.66 -6.28 2.38
CA GLU A 387 3.75 -5.81 1.35
C GLU A 387 2.46 -5.29 2.00
N VAL A 388 2.10 -4.04 1.69
CA VAL A 388 0.87 -3.40 2.17
C VAL A 388 -0.05 -3.12 0.99
N ILE A 389 -1.26 -3.67 1.04
CA ILE A 389 -2.19 -3.69 -0.10
C ILE A 389 -3.43 -2.86 0.22
N THR A 390 -3.84 -1.99 -0.69
CA THR A 390 -5.09 -1.22 -0.55
C THR A 390 -6.32 -2.10 -0.80
N PRO A 391 -7.49 -1.70 -0.30
CA PRO A 391 -8.76 -2.17 -0.85
C PRO A 391 -8.90 -1.84 -2.34
N VAL A 392 -9.91 -2.44 -2.98
CA VAL A 392 -10.34 -2.00 -4.31
C VAL A 392 -10.99 -0.62 -4.22
N TYR A 393 -10.38 0.39 -4.85
CA TYR A 393 -10.81 1.77 -4.79
C TYR A 393 -11.44 2.28 -6.09
N ASP A 394 -12.32 3.25 -5.93
CA ASP A 394 -12.93 4.02 -7.02
C ASP A 394 -11.98 5.14 -7.44
N THR A 395 -11.66 5.19 -8.73
CA THR A 395 -10.82 6.25 -9.31
C THR A 395 -11.39 7.65 -9.14
N GLU A 396 -12.70 7.78 -8.96
CA GLU A 396 -13.39 9.06 -8.81
C GLU A 396 -13.52 9.49 -7.34
N ASN A 397 -13.29 8.58 -6.39
CA ASN A 397 -13.42 8.88 -4.96
C ASN A 397 -12.13 9.46 -4.38
N ARG A 398 -12.18 10.74 -4.03
CA ARG A 398 -11.03 11.46 -3.44
C ARG A 398 -10.56 10.92 -2.10
N ALA A 399 -11.49 10.40 -1.30
CA ALA A 399 -11.16 9.90 0.02
C ALA A 399 -10.22 8.68 -0.04
N CYS A 400 -10.20 7.95 -1.17
CA CYS A 400 -9.24 6.89 -1.43
C CYS A 400 -7.79 7.41 -1.43
N ALA A 401 -7.53 8.55 -2.10
CA ALA A 401 -6.20 9.16 -2.12
C ALA A 401 -5.78 9.67 -0.73
N GLU A 402 -6.69 10.28 0.02
CA GLU A 402 -6.45 10.71 1.40
C GLU A 402 -6.14 9.53 2.33
N ASN A 403 -6.78 8.37 2.10
CA ASN A 403 -6.50 7.16 2.87
C ASN A 403 -5.11 6.58 2.54
N ILE A 404 -4.72 6.58 1.26
CA ILE A 404 -3.36 6.20 0.83
C ILE A 404 -2.32 7.14 1.47
N GLN A 405 -2.56 8.45 1.45
CA GLN A 405 -1.68 9.43 2.08
C GLN A 405 -1.46 9.14 3.56
N ARG A 406 -2.56 8.91 4.31
CA ARG A 406 -2.49 8.56 5.74
C ARG A 406 -1.71 7.28 5.98
N ALA A 407 -1.95 6.24 5.18
CA ALA A 407 -1.25 4.97 5.30
C ALA A 407 0.26 5.13 5.07
N VAL A 408 0.69 5.73 3.95
CA VAL A 408 2.12 5.87 3.64
C VAL A 408 2.84 6.82 4.60
N GLN A 409 2.16 7.88 5.07
CA GLN A 409 2.70 8.78 6.10
C GLN A 409 2.94 8.01 7.40
N GLN A 410 1.93 7.28 7.87
CA GLN A 410 2.03 6.50 9.10
C GLN A 410 3.13 5.45 9.04
N LEU A 411 3.28 4.75 7.91
CA LEU A 411 4.36 3.78 7.72
C LEU A 411 5.75 4.46 7.79
N ARG A 412 5.91 5.65 7.20
CA ARG A 412 7.17 6.40 7.24
C ARG A 412 7.51 6.95 8.62
N GLU A 413 6.50 7.40 9.36
CA GLU A 413 6.64 7.98 10.69
C GLU A 413 6.87 6.92 11.78
N GLU A 414 6.37 5.70 11.57
CA GLU A 414 6.49 4.62 12.55
C GLU A 414 7.71 3.73 12.29
N PHE A 415 8.05 3.45 11.03
CA PHE A 415 8.98 2.40 10.67
C PHE A 415 10.23 2.89 9.96
N ARG A 416 11.34 2.20 10.25
CA ARG A 416 12.60 2.36 9.52
C ARG A 416 12.55 1.49 8.27
N ILE A 417 12.49 2.15 7.13
CA ILE A 417 12.30 1.50 5.84
C ILE A 417 13.54 1.71 5.00
N HIS A 418 14.02 0.62 4.41
CA HIS A 418 15.18 0.63 3.54
C HIS A 418 14.90 1.46 2.28
N LYS A 419 15.92 2.18 1.80
CA LYS A 419 15.87 2.86 0.52
C LYS A 419 15.68 1.84 -0.61
N PRO A 420 14.78 2.05 -1.59
CA PRO A 420 14.67 1.16 -2.73
C PRO A 420 15.99 1.12 -3.51
N MET A 421 16.45 -0.07 -3.90
CA MET A 421 17.64 -0.27 -4.74
C MET A 421 17.50 -1.53 -5.60
N SER A 422 18.35 -1.74 -6.61
CA SER A 422 18.24 -2.92 -7.49
C SER A 422 18.37 -4.24 -6.75
N ALA A 423 19.17 -4.25 -5.68
CA ALA A 423 19.40 -5.39 -4.80
C ALA A 423 18.26 -5.61 -3.79
N VAL A 424 17.45 -4.58 -3.50
CA VAL A 424 16.25 -4.69 -2.64
C VAL A 424 15.04 -4.74 -3.55
N ARG A 425 14.48 -5.93 -3.70
CA ARG A 425 13.44 -6.26 -4.67
C ARG A 425 12.06 -5.69 -4.32
N SER A 426 12.00 -4.38 -4.10
CA SER A 426 10.79 -3.63 -3.74
C SER A 426 10.23 -2.87 -4.93
N GLY A 427 8.92 -2.89 -5.08
CA GLY A 427 8.14 -2.16 -6.07
C GLY A 427 6.94 -1.42 -5.46
N VAL A 428 6.34 -0.57 -6.28
CA VAL A 428 4.93 -0.19 -6.09
C VAL A 428 4.16 -0.76 -7.26
N HIS A 429 3.21 -1.64 -6.97
CA HIS A 429 2.34 -2.22 -8.00
C HIS A 429 1.01 -1.49 -8.02
N VAL A 430 0.57 -1.10 -9.22
CA VAL A 430 -0.74 -0.46 -9.40
C VAL A 430 -1.62 -1.38 -10.23
N HIS A 431 -2.67 -1.90 -9.62
CA HIS A 431 -3.68 -2.71 -10.28
C HIS A 431 -4.76 -1.82 -10.85
N TRP A 432 -5.13 -2.04 -12.10
CA TRP A 432 -6.27 -1.39 -12.75
C TRP A 432 -7.28 -2.44 -13.18
N GLY A 433 -8.53 -2.24 -12.77
CA GLY A 433 -9.67 -3.09 -13.08
C GLY A 433 -10.91 -2.26 -13.41
N HIS A 434 -12.03 -2.95 -13.61
CA HIS A 434 -13.33 -2.32 -13.83
C HIS A 434 -14.44 -3.27 -13.38
N GLN A 435 -15.55 -2.76 -12.87
CA GLN A 435 -16.66 -3.63 -12.42
C GLN A 435 -17.24 -4.50 -13.54
N ASP A 436 -17.27 -3.99 -14.77
CA ASP A 436 -17.67 -4.75 -15.97
C ASP A 436 -16.53 -5.56 -16.64
N GLY A 437 -15.34 -5.61 -16.03
CA GLY A 437 -14.19 -6.30 -16.58
C GLY A 437 -13.56 -5.63 -17.83
N TRP A 438 -12.92 -6.44 -18.66
CA TRP A 438 -12.18 -6.04 -19.86
C TRP A 438 -12.76 -6.68 -21.11
N THR A 439 -12.79 -5.97 -22.22
CA THR A 439 -13.03 -6.59 -23.53
C THR A 439 -11.71 -6.88 -24.24
N LEU A 440 -11.72 -7.85 -25.16
CA LEU A 440 -10.57 -8.18 -25.98
C LEU A 440 -10.07 -6.97 -26.79
N LEU A 441 -10.97 -6.13 -27.29
CA LEU A 441 -10.60 -4.90 -28.00
C LEU A 441 -9.83 -3.94 -27.09
N GLN A 442 -10.30 -3.73 -25.86
CA GLN A 442 -9.64 -2.84 -24.90
C GLN A 442 -8.23 -3.35 -24.57
N LEU A 443 -8.07 -4.67 -24.39
CA LEU A 443 -6.79 -5.29 -24.13
C LEU A 443 -5.84 -5.25 -25.34
N LYS A 444 -6.36 -5.41 -26.58
CA LYS A 444 -5.56 -5.23 -27.81
C LYS A 444 -5.05 -3.79 -27.94
N ARG A 445 -5.91 -2.81 -27.67
CA ARG A 445 -5.53 -1.39 -27.63
C ARG A 445 -4.48 -1.14 -26.55
N PHE A 446 -4.68 -1.67 -25.36
CA PHE A 446 -3.72 -1.58 -24.25
C PHE A 446 -2.36 -2.16 -24.62
N ALA A 447 -2.30 -3.40 -25.06
CA ALA A 447 -1.05 -4.04 -25.47
C ALA A 447 -0.33 -3.22 -26.55
N SER A 448 -1.07 -2.73 -27.56
CA SER A 448 -0.50 -1.94 -28.67
C SER A 448 0.05 -0.59 -28.19
N LEU A 449 -0.69 0.13 -27.37
CA LEU A 449 -0.26 1.40 -26.80
C LEU A 449 0.95 1.19 -25.89
N TRP A 450 0.89 0.19 -25.01
CA TRP A 450 1.94 -0.10 -24.04
C TRP A 450 3.29 -0.34 -24.72
N VAL A 451 3.37 -1.26 -25.69
CA VAL A 451 4.64 -1.58 -26.37
C VAL A 451 5.24 -0.39 -27.14
N VAL A 452 4.41 0.60 -27.50
CA VAL A 452 4.85 1.85 -28.13
C VAL A 452 5.45 2.81 -27.11
N ILE A 453 4.85 2.94 -25.92
CA ILE A 453 5.27 3.93 -24.90
C ILE A 453 6.20 3.39 -23.83
N GLU A 454 6.36 2.06 -23.72
CA GLU A 454 7.05 1.36 -22.63
C GLU A 454 8.46 1.89 -22.36
N GLU A 455 9.25 2.16 -23.40
CA GLU A 455 10.60 2.71 -23.24
C GLU A 455 10.57 4.12 -22.63
N SER A 456 9.59 4.94 -22.98
CA SER A 456 9.42 6.28 -22.41
C SER A 456 8.97 6.21 -20.95
N LEU A 457 8.13 5.22 -20.60
CA LEU A 457 7.69 5.00 -19.21
C LEU A 457 8.84 4.55 -18.31
N PHE A 458 9.74 3.69 -18.77
CA PHE A 458 10.92 3.31 -17.99
C PHE A 458 11.81 4.50 -17.61
N ARG A 459 11.84 5.56 -18.42
CA ARG A 459 12.61 6.77 -18.12
C ARG A 459 12.04 7.58 -16.96
N LEU A 460 10.78 7.34 -16.58
CA LEU A 460 10.14 7.97 -15.43
C LEU A 460 10.55 7.33 -14.09
N HIS A 461 11.24 6.20 -14.14
CA HIS A 461 11.59 5.39 -12.98
C HIS A 461 13.10 5.21 -12.88
N ARG A 462 13.54 4.62 -11.76
CA ARG A 462 14.97 4.35 -11.54
C ARG A 462 15.55 3.47 -12.65
N SER A 463 16.79 3.76 -13.02
CA SER A 463 17.45 3.19 -14.21
C SER A 463 17.60 1.67 -14.16
N ASP A 464 17.66 1.08 -12.96
CA ASP A 464 17.72 -0.36 -12.72
C ASP A 464 16.39 -1.07 -12.99
N ARG A 465 15.24 -0.37 -12.94
CA ARG A 465 13.92 -1.00 -13.16
C ARG A 465 13.79 -1.61 -14.55
N SER A 466 14.41 -1.04 -15.57
CA SER A 466 14.38 -1.60 -16.93
C SER A 466 15.08 -2.95 -17.06
N ASN A 467 16.02 -3.25 -16.16
CA ASN A 467 16.77 -4.51 -16.13
C ASN A 467 16.36 -5.42 -14.97
N PHE A 468 15.37 -5.00 -14.19
CA PHE A 468 14.93 -5.72 -13.01
C PHE A 468 14.10 -6.94 -13.40
N ASN A 469 14.42 -8.10 -12.83
CA ASN A 469 13.79 -9.38 -13.20
C ASN A 469 12.29 -9.44 -12.94
N TYR A 470 11.74 -8.52 -12.15
CA TYR A 470 10.32 -8.45 -11.84
C TYR A 470 9.59 -7.31 -12.56
N CYS A 471 10.25 -6.65 -13.50
CA CYS A 471 9.71 -5.52 -14.25
C CYS A 471 10.37 -5.37 -15.63
N ARG A 472 10.43 -6.45 -16.40
CA ARG A 472 11.06 -6.38 -17.72
C ARG A 472 10.12 -5.88 -18.81
N SER A 473 10.71 -5.31 -19.85
CA SER A 473 10.00 -4.83 -21.03
C SER A 473 9.11 -5.92 -21.67
N LEU A 474 7.81 -5.67 -21.80
CA LEU A 474 6.86 -6.50 -22.55
C LEU A 474 7.25 -6.58 -24.03
N ARG A 475 7.77 -5.48 -24.60
CA ARG A 475 8.27 -5.39 -25.98
C ARG A 475 9.42 -6.36 -26.23
N GLU A 476 10.18 -6.74 -25.21
CA GLU A 476 11.37 -7.58 -25.34
C GLU A 476 11.24 -8.98 -24.72
N ARG A 477 10.42 -9.12 -23.68
CA ARG A 477 10.39 -10.30 -22.79
C ARG A 477 9.04 -11.01 -22.71
N SER A 478 8.02 -10.52 -23.40
CA SER A 478 6.79 -11.30 -23.58
C SER A 478 7.06 -12.55 -24.42
N ARG A 479 6.23 -13.60 -24.26
CA ARG A 479 6.32 -14.81 -25.10
C ARG A 479 6.19 -14.46 -26.59
N LEU A 480 5.31 -13.51 -26.91
CA LEU A 480 5.15 -13.02 -28.28
C LEU A 480 6.41 -12.31 -28.79
N ALA A 481 7.04 -11.44 -28.00
CA ALA A 481 8.29 -10.81 -28.38
C ALA A 481 9.39 -11.85 -28.65
N TYR A 482 9.53 -12.87 -27.80
CA TYR A 482 10.47 -13.96 -28.03
C TYR A 482 10.13 -14.80 -29.28
N ALA A 483 8.86 -15.05 -29.55
CA ALA A 483 8.41 -15.76 -30.76
C ALA A 483 8.75 -14.98 -32.05
N LEU A 484 8.75 -13.65 -31.98
CA LEU A 484 9.08 -12.78 -33.11
C LEU A 484 10.58 -12.45 -33.20
N SER A 485 11.36 -12.67 -32.14
CA SER A 485 12.77 -12.29 -32.05
C SER A 485 13.60 -12.84 -33.21
N PRO A 486 14.18 -11.98 -34.08
CA PRO A 486 15.05 -12.41 -35.17
C PRO A 486 16.45 -12.78 -34.69
N ASP A 487 16.89 -12.22 -33.57
CA ASP A 487 18.26 -12.36 -33.11
C ASP A 487 18.47 -13.65 -32.29
N ASN A 488 17.39 -14.32 -31.89
CA ASN A 488 17.48 -15.54 -31.09
C ASN A 488 16.58 -16.67 -31.65
N PRO A 489 17.08 -17.44 -32.64
CA PRO A 489 16.33 -18.54 -33.23
C PRO A 489 15.90 -19.62 -32.23
N ALA A 490 16.67 -19.83 -31.16
CA ALA A 490 16.35 -20.80 -30.11
C ALA A 490 15.12 -20.36 -29.29
N LEU A 491 15.06 -19.09 -28.88
CA LEU A 491 13.86 -18.55 -28.23
C LEU A 491 12.67 -18.55 -29.19
N ARG A 492 12.86 -18.12 -30.44
CA ARG A 492 11.80 -18.19 -31.48
C ARG A 492 11.24 -19.60 -31.63
N ALA A 493 12.10 -20.62 -31.70
CA ALA A 493 11.65 -22.00 -31.80
C ALA A 493 10.89 -22.45 -30.55
N LYS A 494 11.40 -22.10 -29.36
CA LYS A 494 10.79 -22.41 -28.06
C LYS A 494 9.40 -21.76 -27.90
N TYR A 495 9.21 -20.55 -28.39
CA TYR A 495 7.98 -19.76 -28.21
C TYR A 495 7.11 -19.69 -29.47
N ARG A 496 7.34 -20.57 -30.45
CA ARG A 496 6.57 -20.57 -31.71
C ARG A 496 5.06 -20.67 -31.47
N ASP A 497 4.66 -21.47 -30.49
CA ASP A 497 3.24 -21.71 -30.17
C ASP A 497 2.56 -20.49 -29.55
N ALA A 498 3.33 -19.50 -29.10
CA ALA A 498 2.79 -18.23 -28.67
C ALA A 498 2.25 -17.41 -29.84
N LEU A 499 2.64 -17.66 -31.10
CA LEU A 499 2.13 -16.91 -32.26
C LEU A 499 0.63 -17.16 -32.46
N PRO A 500 -0.13 -16.13 -32.89
CA PRO A 500 -1.54 -16.29 -33.18
C PRO A 500 -1.75 -17.32 -34.28
N GLN A 501 -2.65 -18.26 -34.03
CA GLN A 501 -2.99 -19.32 -34.98
C GLN A 501 -3.96 -18.80 -36.05
N GLY A 502 -3.82 -19.30 -37.28
CA GLY A 502 -4.74 -18.98 -38.37
C GLY A 502 -4.04 -18.82 -39.72
N GLY A 503 -4.77 -19.12 -40.80
CA GLY A 503 -4.29 -18.93 -42.16
C GLY A 503 -4.19 -17.46 -42.57
N SER A 504 -3.63 -17.21 -43.75
CA SER A 504 -3.47 -15.85 -44.32
C SER A 504 -4.79 -15.09 -44.49
N ALA A 505 -5.91 -15.80 -44.70
CA ALA A 505 -7.24 -15.19 -44.78
C ALA A 505 -7.68 -14.57 -43.44
N VAL A 506 -7.45 -15.26 -42.32
CA VAL A 506 -7.74 -14.78 -40.96
C VAL A 506 -6.84 -13.59 -40.64
N SER A 507 -5.55 -13.67 -40.99
CA SER A 507 -4.61 -12.55 -40.81
C SER A 507 -5.08 -11.29 -41.54
N ARG A 508 -5.41 -11.37 -42.85
CA ARG A 508 -5.90 -10.22 -43.62
C ARG A 508 -7.18 -9.60 -43.05
N ARG A 509 -8.00 -10.40 -42.38
CA ARG A 509 -9.22 -9.91 -41.74
C ARG A 509 -8.88 -9.07 -40.51
N TYR A 510 -8.03 -9.58 -39.63
CA TYR A 510 -7.56 -8.82 -38.47
C TYR A 510 -6.76 -7.57 -38.89
N ASP A 511 -5.97 -7.65 -39.95
CA ASP A 511 -5.22 -6.49 -40.46
C ASP A 511 -6.17 -5.35 -40.89
N ARG A 512 -7.31 -5.67 -41.53
CA ARG A 512 -8.35 -4.67 -41.87
C ARG A 512 -9.00 -4.06 -40.63
N TYR A 513 -9.28 -4.88 -39.62
CA TYR A 513 -9.87 -4.42 -38.36
C TYR A 513 -8.91 -3.53 -37.55
N MET A 514 -7.62 -3.85 -37.57
CA MET A 514 -6.56 -3.07 -36.93
C MET A 514 -6.30 -1.73 -37.63
N ALA A 515 -6.39 -1.69 -38.97
CA ALA A 515 -5.99 -0.53 -39.77
C ALA A 515 -6.75 0.78 -39.44
N SER A 516 -7.98 0.70 -38.94
CA SER A 516 -8.73 1.89 -38.51
C SER A 516 -8.29 2.45 -37.16
N ARG A 517 -7.41 1.74 -36.43
CA ARG A 517 -7.02 2.05 -35.04
C ARG A 517 -5.52 2.23 -34.86
N ILE A 518 -4.71 1.65 -35.75
CA ILE A 518 -3.25 1.68 -35.69
C ILE A 518 -2.70 2.37 -36.94
N PRO A 519 -1.85 3.41 -36.80
CA PRO A 519 -1.21 4.09 -37.92
C PRO A 519 -0.03 3.27 -38.46
N LEU A 520 -0.33 2.24 -39.26
CA LEU A 520 0.65 1.25 -39.71
C LEU A 520 1.89 1.85 -40.40
N ASP A 521 1.71 2.90 -41.21
CA ASP A 521 2.82 3.57 -41.90
C ASP A 521 3.75 4.29 -40.91
N SER A 522 3.18 5.01 -39.94
CA SER A 522 3.94 5.72 -38.91
C SER A 522 4.66 4.73 -37.99
N LEU A 523 3.98 3.64 -37.62
CA LEU A 523 4.54 2.59 -36.76
C LEU A 523 5.69 1.83 -37.46
N GLY A 524 5.51 1.49 -38.74
CA GLY A 524 6.54 0.86 -39.55
C GLY A 524 7.76 1.75 -39.78
N GLY A 525 7.57 3.07 -39.86
CA GLY A 525 8.65 4.05 -39.90
C GLY A 525 9.44 4.16 -38.59
N MET A 526 8.85 3.78 -37.46
CA MET A 526 9.49 3.83 -36.14
C MET A 526 10.36 2.58 -35.87
N ASP A 527 9.78 1.38 -35.99
CA ASP A 527 10.49 0.12 -35.80
C ASP A 527 9.70 -1.05 -36.44
N GLY A 528 10.31 -1.73 -37.42
CA GLY A 528 9.70 -2.87 -38.08
C GLY A 528 9.40 -4.05 -37.14
N ARG A 529 10.17 -4.23 -36.06
CA ARG A 529 9.89 -5.25 -35.03
C ARG A 529 8.63 -4.92 -34.26
N LEU A 530 8.47 -3.65 -33.89
CA LEU A 530 7.29 -3.18 -33.18
C LEU A 530 6.03 -3.27 -34.04
N LEU A 531 6.12 -2.94 -35.33
CA LEU A 531 5.02 -3.17 -36.27
C LEU A 531 4.61 -4.65 -36.30
N GLY A 532 5.58 -5.56 -36.39
CA GLY A 532 5.32 -7.00 -36.34
C GLY A 532 4.67 -7.45 -35.02
N LEU A 533 5.12 -6.91 -33.89
CA LEU A 533 4.55 -7.20 -32.57
C LEU A 533 3.08 -6.76 -32.49
N VAL A 534 2.79 -5.51 -32.86
CA VAL A 534 1.42 -4.96 -32.85
C VAL A 534 0.52 -5.74 -33.81
N GLN A 535 0.98 -6.06 -35.03
CA GLN A 535 0.19 -6.88 -35.96
C GLN A 535 -0.22 -8.24 -35.37
N ASN A 536 0.67 -8.89 -34.62
CA ASN A 536 0.34 -10.17 -34.00
C ASN A 536 -0.59 -10.03 -32.78
N ILE A 537 -0.46 -8.97 -31.98
CA ILE A 537 -1.40 -8.65 -30.88
C ILE A 537 -2.85 -8.62 -31.40
N TRP A 538 -3.08 -8.01 -32.57
CA TRP A 538 -4.43 -7.86 -33.12
C TRP A 538 -5.04 -9.15 -33.66
N ARG A 539 -4.22 -10.20 -33.86
CA ARG A 539 -4.64 -11.49 -34.42
C ARG A 539 -5.11 -12.51 -33.39
N TYR A 540 -4.90 -12.28 -32.09
CA TYR A 540 -5.42 -13.18 -31.07
C TYR A 540 -6.95 -13.18 -31.06
N PRO A 541 -7.58 -14.36 -31.00
CA PRO A 541 -9.04 -14.46 -31.04
C PRO A 541 -9.70 -14.23 -29.68
N ASP A 542 -8.99 -14.38 -28.56
CA ASP A 542 -9.54 -14.31 -27.21
C ASP A 542 -8.55 -13.69 -26.20
N ILE A 543 -9.05 -13.38 -25.00
CA ILE A 543 -8.28 -12.74 -23.92
C ILE A 543 -7.26 -13.72 -23.35
N ASP A 544 -7.61 -14.99 -23.13
CA ASP A 544 -6.70 -15.99 -22.58
C ASP A 544 -5.42 -16.15 -23.41
N THR A 545 -5.56 -16.33 -24.72
CA THR A 545 -4.42 -16.51 -25.62
C THR A 545 -3.62 -15.22 -25.78
N LEU A 546 -4.25 -14.05 -25.77
CA LEU A 546 -3.56 -12.76 -25.78
C LEU A 546 -2.78 -12.54 -24.47
N ALA A 547 -3.42 -12.73 -23.31
CA ALA A 547 -2.82 -12.56 -22.00
C ALA A 547 -1.65 -13.53 -21.80
N ALA A 548 -1.80 -14.78 -22.21
CA ALA A 548 -0.72 -15.76 -22.20
C ALA A 548 0.45 -15.35 -23.11
N ALA A 549 0.18 -14.78 -24.28
CA ALA A 549 1.22 -14.32 -25.21
C ALA A 549 1.96 -13.07 -24.72
N MET A 550 1.27 -12.17 -24.03
CA MET A 550 1.86 -10.97 -23.42
C MET A 550 2.57 -11.28 -22.10
N SER A 551 2.20 -12.36 -21.41
CA SER A 551 2.84 -12.80 -20.17
C SER A 551 4.27 -13.33 -20.39
N PRO A 552 5.10 -13.35 -19.34
CA PRO A 552 6.39 -14.00 -19.39
C PRO A 552 6.26 -15.53 -19.40
N TRP A 553 7.36 -16.21 -19.63
CA TRP A 553 7.40 -17.67 -19.54
C TRP A 553 7.56 -18.18 -18.12
N SER A 554 8.35 -17.48 -17.31
CA SER A 554 8.74 -17.87 -15.97
C SER A 554 8.27 -16.82 -14.97
N PHE A 555 7.91 -17.27 -13.77
CA PHE A 555 7.67 -16.41 -12.61
C PHE A 555 8.92 -15.59 -12.22
N THR A 556 10.11 -16.02 -12.66
CA THR A 556 11.37 -15.31 -12.40
C THR A 556 11.72 -14.23 -13.43
N ASP A 557 10.92 -14.08 -14.49
CA ASP A 557 11.14 -13.13 -15.59
C ASP A 557 9.92 -12.23 -15.74
N GLU A 558 9.45 -11.64 -14.63
CA GLU A 558 8.24 -10.84 -14.69
C GLU A 558 8.40 -9.58 -15.52
N VAL A 559 7.29 -9.18 -16.09
CA VAL A 559 7.18 -8.08 -17.04
C VAL A 559 6.66 -6.83 -16.35
N ALA A 560 6.87 -5.69 -16.98
CA ALA A 560 6.49 -4.38 -16.47
C ALA A 560 4.97 -4.23 -16.27
N VAL A 561 4.16 -5.02 -16.98
CA VAL A 561 2.72 -5.15 -16.70
C VAL A 561 2.31 -6.61 -16.68
N ARG A 562 1.83 -7.09 -15.53
CA ARG A 562 1.26 -8.43 -15.40
C ARG A 562 -0.21 -8.42 -15.80
N TRP A 563 -0.60 -9.44 -16.57
CA TRP A 563 -1.95 -9.60 -17.11
C TRP A 563 -2.72 -10.60 -16.25
N ASN A 564 -3.35 -10.11 -15.17
CA ASN A 564 -4.20 -10.93 -14.32
C ASN A 564 -5.63 -10.99 -14.89
N VAL A 565 -5.77 -11.20 -16.21
CA VAL A 565 -7.06 -11.24 -16.93
C VAL A 565 -7.24 -12.57 -17.68
N THR A 566 -8.42 -13.16 -17.60
CA THR A 566 -8.84 -14.37 -18.37
C THR A 566 -10.18 -14.13 -19.02
N GLY A 567 -10.48 -14.87 -20.08
CA GLY A 567 -11.79 -14.92 -20.72
C GLY A 567 -11.69 -15.05 -22.24
N GLU A 568 -12.85 -15.04 -22.90
CA GLU A 568 -12.91 -15.12 -24.37
C GLU A 568 -12.89 -13.72 -25.01
N LYS A 569 -14.06 -13.12 -25.27
CA LYS A 569 -14.19 -11.75 -25.80
C LYS A 569 -14.28 -10.71 -24.70
N ARG A 570 -14.67 -11.16 -23.52
CA ARG A 570 -14.79 -10.39 -22.28
C ARG A 570 -14.13 -11.17 -21.18
N SER A 571 -13.60 -10.43 -20.20
CA SER A 571 -12.98 -11.08 -19.06
C SER A 571 -14.04 -11.82 -18.24
N ASP A 572 -13.63 -12.91 -17.62
CA ASP A 572 -14.46 -13.60 -16.63
C ASP A 572 -14.69 -12.71 -15.40
N ASP A 573 -15.57 -13.15 -14.51
CA ASP A 573 -15.67 -12.53 -13.19
C ASP A 573 -14.36 -12.75 -12.40
N PRO A 574 -13.96 -11.78 -11.55
CA PRO A 574 -12.89 -11.98 -10.61
C PRO A 574 -13.08 -13.23 -9.75
N SER A 575 -11.97 -13.82 -9.33
CA SER A 575 -11.92 -14.92 -8.38
C SER A 575 -10.77 -14.73 -7.41
N MET A 576 -10.61 -15.65 -6.44
CA MET A 576 -9.47 -15.61 -5.53
C MET A 576 -8.11 -15.67 -6.24
N VAL A 577 -8.05 -16.34 -7.39
CA VAL A 577 -6.82 -16.51 -8.17
C VAL A 577 -6.68 -15.42 -9.23
N GLN A 578 -7.79 -15.03 -9.85
CA GLN A 578 -7.81 -14.12 -10.99
C GLN A 578 -8.46 -12.78 -10.62
N LYS A 579 -7.65 -11.74 -10.40
CA LYS A 579 -8.14 -10.41 -10.01
C LYS A 579 -8.89 -9.68 -11.15
N GLN A 580 -8.71 -10.10 -12.41
CA GLN A 580 -9.18 -9.42 -13.63
C GLN A 580 -8.62 -7.98 -13.77
N THR A 581 -7.35 -7.82 -13.46
CA THR A 581 -6.64 -6.53 -13.46
C THR A 581 -5.41 -6.52 -14.38
N LEU A 582 -5.05 -5.35 -14.88
CA LEU A 582 -3.70 -5.06 -15.38
C LEU A 582 -2.86 -4.50 -14.24
N GLU A 583 -1.75 -5.15 -13.91
CA GLU A 583 -0.89 -4.82 -12.78
C GLU A 583 0.41 -4.18 -13.26
N PHE A 584 0.61 -2.90 -12.96
CA PHE A 584 1.75 -2.10 -13.41
C PHE A 584 2.87 -2.17 -12.38
N ARG A 585 4.02 -2.70 -12.77
CA ARG A 585 5.15 -3.03 -11.89
C ARG A 585 6.38 -2.14 -12.11
N MET A 586 6.28 -1.07 -12.90
CA MET A 586 7.43 -0.23 -13.27
C MET A 586 8.06 0.56 -12.13
N MET A 587 7.22 1.02 -11.22
CA MET A 587 7.63 1.93 -10.16
C MET A 587 8.48 1.21 -9.11
N GLN A 588 9.62 1.80 -8.75
CA GLN A 588 10.41 1.36 -7.60
C GLN A 588 9.60 1.45 -6.30
N GLY A 589 9.93 0.62 -5.31
CA GLY A 589 9.35 0.73 -3.97
C GLY A 589 9.50 2.14 -3.41
N THR A 590 8.43 2.73 -2.91
CA THR A 590 8.46 4.05 -2.26
C THR A 590 7.21 4.22 -1.40
N LEU A 591 7.34 5.07 -0.38
CA LEU A 591 6.23 5.58 0.42
C LEU A 591 6.04 7.09 0.21
N ASP A 592 6.57 7.63 -0.89
CA ASP A 592 6.28 8.99 -1.31
C ASP A 592 4.91 9.07 -1.97
N PHE A 593 3.96 9.65 -1.24
CA PHE A 593 2.58 9.83 -1.69
C PHE A 593 2.50 10.57 -3.04
N GLU A 594 3.22 11.68 -3.20
CA GLU A 594 3.14 12.49 -4.42
C GLU A 594 3.69 11.70 -5.62
N HIS A 595 4.81 10.98 -5.43
CA HIS A 595 5.37 10.12 -6.48
C HIS A 595 4.39 9.01 -6.90
N ILE A 596 3.73 8.36 -5.93
CA ILE A 596 2.70 7.34 -6.18
C ILE A 596 1.54 7.94 -6.98
N MET A 597 1.00 9.08 -6.55
CA MET A 597 -0.15 9.69 -7.19
C MET A 597 0.16 10.18 -8.61
N HIS A 598 1.35 10.72 -8.86
CA HIS A 598 1.78 11.12 -10.20
C HIS A 598 1.94 9.92 -11.13
N TRP A 599 2.51 8.81 -10.65
CA TRP A 599 2.57 7.57 -11.43
C TRP A 599 1.18 7.01 -11.72
N MET A 600 0.30 6.96 -10.72
CA MET A 600 -1.09 6.53 -10.89
C MET A 600 -1.82 7.35 -11.96
N GLN A 601 -1.59 8.67 -12.03
CA GLN A 601 -2.19 9.49 -13.08
C GLN A 601 -1.72 9.10 -14.48
N VAL A 602 -0.44 8.73 -14.66
CA VAL A 602 0.06 8.23 -15.93
C VAL A 602 -0.63 6.92 -16.29
N CYS A 603 -0.65 5.94 -15.38
CA CYS A 603 -1.35 4.66 -15.57
C CYS A 603 -2.83 4.87 -15.90
N HIS A 604 -3.51 5.75 -15.17
CA HIS A 604 -4.91 6.08 -15.39
C HIS A 604 -5.16 6.56 -16.81
N ARG A 605 -4.34 7.49 -17.32
CA ARG A 605 -4.48 8.00 -18.70
C ARG A 605 -4.24 6.93 -19.75
N VAL A 606 -3.28 6.03 -19.54
CA VAL A 606 -3.08 4.86 -20.41
C VAL A 606 -4.36 4.01 -20.45
N ILE A 607 -4.93 3.69 -19.29
CA ILE A 607 -6.16 2.89 -19.20
C ILE A 607 -7.35 3.58 -19.85
N LEU A 608 -7.59 4.87 -19.59
CA LEU A 608 -8.68 5.62 -20.21
C LEU A 608 -8.57 5.64 -21.73
N VAL A 609 -7.39 5.93 -22.28
CA VAL A 609 -7.18 5.95 -23.74
C VAL A 609 -7.55 4.59 -24.35
N CYS A 610 -7.18 3.48 -23.71
CA CYS A 610 -7.46 2.15 -24.24
C CYS A 610 -8.94 1.77 -24.13
N ARG A 611 -9.59 2.14 -23.02
CA ARG A 611 -10.96 1.75 -22.70
C ARG A 611 -12.03 2.60 -23.38
N ILE A 612 -11.88 3.92 -23.33
CA ILE A 612 -12.97 4.85 -23.66
C ILE A 612 -12.71 5.71 -24.90
N ALA A 613 -11.48 5.79 -25.40
CA ALA A 613 -11.22 6.61 -26.59
C ALA A 613 -11.96 6.03 -27.83
N PRO A 614 -12.62 6.89 -28.64
CA PRO A 614 -13.06 6.53 -29.97
C PRO A 614 -11.89 6.02 -30.83
N ASP A 615 -12.20 5.23 -31.87
CA ASP A 615 -11.17 4.65 -32.74
C ASP A 615 -10.30 5.73 -33.40
N GLU A 616 -10.90 6.83 -33.84
CA GLU A 616 -10.23 7.96 -34.48
C GLU A 616 -9.28 8.67 -33.50
N SER A 617 -9.73 8.87 -32.26
CA SER A 617 -8.91 9.48 -31.20
C SER A 617 -7.75 8.56 -30.81
N PHE A 618 -8.01 7.26 -30.64
CA PHE A 618 -6.96 6.28 -30.35
C PHE A 618 -5.91 6.23 -31.47
N TYR A 619 -6.35 6.22 -32.74
CA TYR A 619 -5.47 6.30 -33.90
C TYR A 619 -4.59 7.56 -33.87
N ALA A 620 -5.20 8.73 -33.64
CA ALA A 620 -4.48 10.00 -33.60
C ALA A 620 -3.43 10.04 -32.48
N ILE A 621 -3.74 9.50 -31.30
CA ILE A 621 -2.80 9.38 -30.18
C ILE A 621 -1.62 8.48 -30.57
N MET A 622 -1.91 7.30 -31.11
CA MET A 622 -0.87 6.38 -31.60
C MET A 622 0.00 7.03 -32.68
N GLU A 623 -0.59 7.84 -33.56
CA GLU A 623 0.14 8.53 -34.63
C GLU A 623 1.09 9.59 -34.08
N GLN A 624 0.63 10.37 -33.10
CA GLN A 624 1.47 11.35 -32.39
C GLN A 624 2.65 10.66 -31.70
N LEU A 625 2.41 9.55 -31.00
CA LEU A 625 3.45 8.77 -30.33
C LEU A 625 4.48 8.20 -31.32
N CYS A 626 4.03 7.66 -32.47
CA CYS A 626 4.94 7.21 -33.53
C CYS A 626 5.78 8.36 -34.11
N LYS A 627 5.25 9.58 -34.10
CA LYS A 627 5.95 10.83 -34.46
C LYS A 627 6.79 11.40 -33.30
N LYS A 628 7.00 10.63 -32.23
CA LYS A 628 7.79 10.97 -31.05
C LYS A 628 7.26 12.17 -30.26
N ALA A 629 5.95 12.41 -30.27
CA ALA A 629 5.36 13.35 -29.32
C ALA A 629 5.61 12.86 -27.88
N SER A 630 5.73 13.80 -26.94
CA SER A 630 5.78 13.49 -25.51
C SER A 630 4.61 12.60 -25.11
N ILE A 631 4.88 11.56 -24.31
CA ILE A 631 3.84 10.68 -23.78
C ILE A 631 2.83 11.46 -22.93
N PHE A 632 3.27 12.54 -22.27
CA PHE A 632 2.40 13.37 -21.45
C PHE A 632 1.40 14.13 -22.31
N ASP A 633 1.85 14.72 -23.41
CA ASP A 633 1.00 15.48 -24.33
C ASP A 633 0.04 14.54 -25.08
N ALA A 634 0.56 13.44 -25.63
CA ALA A 634 -0.24 12.50 -26.42
C ALA A 634 -1.33 11.80 -25.60
N LEU A 635 -1.03 11.45 -24.33
CA LEU A 635 -2.01 10.82 -23.44
C LEU A 635 -2.90 11.85 -22.71
N GLY A 636 -2.61 13.15 -22.81
CA GLY A 636 -3.29 14.20 -22.06
C GLY A 636 -3.09 14.06 -20.55
N VAL A 637 -1.88 13.71 -20.11
CA VAL A 637 -1.48 13.75 -18.70
C VAL A 637 -1.38 15.21 -18.26
N SER A 638 -1.74 15.49 -17.01
CA SER A 638 -1.75 16.86 -16.48
C SER A 638 -0.35 17.50 -16.54
N ARG A 639 -0.32 18.82 -16.77
CA ARG A 639 0.92 19.61 -16.77
C ARG A 639 1.67 19.46 -15.44
N ALA A 640 0.96 19.41 -14.31
CA ALA A 640 1.57 19.22 -13.01
C ALA A 640 2.31 17.88 -12.88
N THR A 641 1.74 16.79 -13.41
CA THR A 641 2.43 15.49 -13.42
C THR A 641 3.62 15.47 -14.37
N HIS A 642 3.50 16.10 -15.53
CA HIS A 642 4.63 16.27 -16.43
C HIS A 642 5.77 17.07 -15.77
N ASP A 643 5.45 18.23 -15.21
CA ASP A 643 6.41 19.10 -14.53
C ASP A 643 7.02 18.42 -13.30
N TYR A 644 6.22 17.62 -12.57
CA TYR A 644 6.71 16.81 -11.45
C TYR A 644 7.82 15.88 -11.93
N PHE A 645 7.57 15.01 -12.91
CA PHE A 645 8.62 14.11 -13.40
C PHE A 645 9.82 14.89 -13.95
N LEU A 646 9.61 15.97 -14.73
CA LEU A 646 10.71 16.78 -15.27
C LEU A 646 11.61 17.39 -14.19
N GLN A 647 11.06 17.90 -13.09
CA GLN A 647 11.83 18.47 -11.98
C GLN A 647 12.64 17.44 -11.22
N HIS A 648 12.25 16.18 -11.36
CA HIS A 648 12.73 15.04 -10.60
C HIS A 648 13.71 14.18 -11.39
N LEU A 649 13.81 14.35 -12.70
CA LEU A 649 14.83 13.71 -13.54
C LEU A 649 16.22 14.31 -13.22
N ASP A 650 17.14 13.47 -12.77
CA ASP A 650 18.52 13.87 -12.52
C ASP A 650 19.34 13.72 -13.80
N TYR A 651 19.44 14.81 -14.55
CA TYR A 651 20.28 14.89 -15.75
C TYR A 651 21.76 15.15 -15.42
N GLU A 652 22.09 15.47 -14.17
CA GLU A 652 23.45 15.80 -13.76
C GLU A 652 24.25 14.54 -13.45
N THR A 653 23.63 13.53 -12.83
CA THR A 653 24.28 12.26 -12.48
C THR A 653 24.09 11.15 -13.51
N ASP A 654 22.93 11.09 -14.21
CA ASP A 654 22.71 10.16 -15.32
C ASP A 654 22.60 10.93 -16.65
N PRO A 655 23.56 10.79 -17.59
CA PRO A 655 23.50 11.43 -18.89
C PRO A 655 22.30 10.98 -19.76
N ASN A 656 21.60 9.92 -19.37
CA ASN A 656 20.35 9.48 -20.01
C ASN A 656 19.10 10.14 -19.40
N GLY A 657 19.24 10.96 -18.37
CA GLY A 657 18.14 11.68 -17.70
C GLY A 657 17.16 10.75 -17.00
N ARG A 658 17.66 9.86 -16.13
CA ARG A 658 16.82 8.90 -15.38
C ARG A 658 16.70 9.30 -13.92
N TYR A 659 15.67 8.80 -13.24
CA TYR A 659 15.28 9.17 -11.87
C TYR A 659 16.21 8.57 -10.77
N TRP A 660 16.52 9.37 -9.74
CA TRP A 660 17.38 9.15 -8.53
C TRP A 660 18.59 8.20 -8.64
N GLU A 661 19.79 8.79 -8.69
CA GLU A 661 20.80 8.50 -7.65
C GLU A 661 20.59 9.54 -6.55
N ALA A 662 20.49 9.14 -5.28
CA ALA A 662 20.35 10.14 -4.23
C ALA A 662 21.72 10.78 -4.05
N SER A 663 21.91 11.98 -4.60
CA SER A 663 23.07 12.79 -4.24
C SER A 663 23.02 13.02 -2.73
N THR A 664 24.09 12.66 -2.06
CA THR A 664 24.27 12.68 -0.61
C THR A 664 24.13 14.10 0.00
N GLU A 665 24.01 15.15 -0.81
CA GLU A 665 23.96 16.55 -0.36
C GLU A 665 22.58 17.05 0.09
N GLN A 666 21.46 16.40 -0.27
CA GLN A 666 20.12 16.92 0.09
C GLN A 666 19.60 16.48 1.47
N ALA A 667 20.26 15.52 2.14
CA ALA A 667 19.82 15.03 3.46
C ALA A 667 20.24 15.92 4.64
N THR A 668 21.14 16.89 4.44
CA THR A 668 21.71 17.74 5.51
C THR A 668 21.21 19.19 5.51
N GLU A 669 20.54 19.67 4.45
CA GLU A 669 20.00 21.03 4.39
C GLU A 669 18.47 21.07 4.61
N GLY A 670 18.04 20.74 5.84
CA GLY A 670 16.75 21.18 6.35
C GLY A 670 16.78 22.68 6.67
N TYR A 671 15.85 23.45 6.10
CA TYR A 671 15.49 24.83 6.48
C TYR A 671 16.52 25.94 6.21
N SER A 672 16.75 26.28 4.94
CA SER A 672 17.03 27.69 4.58
C SER A 672 16.46 28.04 3.21
N ARG A 673 15.76 29.17 3.14
CA ARG A 673 15.14 29.74 1.94
C ARG A 673 16.10 29.74 0.75
N ARG A 674 15.74 29.08 -0.36
CA ARG A 674 16.36 29.36 -1.66
C ARG A 674 15.40 30.14 -2.56
N GLN A 675 15.75 31.41 -2.79
CA GLN A 675 15.37 32.13 -3.99
C GLN A 675 16.03 31.44 -5.19
N ILE A 676 15.23 30.94 -6.13
CA ILE A 676 15.74 30.41 -7.40
C ILE A 676 15.77 31.57 -8.41
N GLN A 677 16.96 31.95 -8.85
CA GLN A 677 17.15 32.72 -10.08
C GLN A 677 17.02 31.79 -11.30
N PRO A 678 16.37 32.22 -12.40
CA PRO A 678 16.19 31.38 -13.57
C PRO A 678 17.40 31.48 -14.51
N LEU A 679 18.18 30.41 -14.63
CA LEU A 679 19.04 30.20 -15.79
C LEU A 679 18.21 29.51 -16.88
N ARG A 680 17.70 30.31 -17.81
CA ARG A 680 17.18 29.84 -19.09
C ARG A 680 18.34 29.28 -19.91
N ASN A 681 18.36 27.97 -20.11
CA ASN A 681 18.96 27.38 -21.31
C ASN A 681 17.94 26.46 -21.97
N GLU A 682 17.51 26.86 -23.16
CA GLU A 682 16.66 26.08 -24.05
C GLU A 682 17.40 24.78 -24.44
N LYS A 683 17.03 23.66 -23.83
CA LYS A 683 17.22 22.34 -24.45
C LYS A 683 15.85 21.77 -24.78
N ARG A 684 15.42 22.02 -26.01
CA ARG A 684 14.33 21.28 -26.66
C ARG A 684 14.82 19.86 -26.95
N ILE A 685 14.55 18.94 -26.05
CA ILE A 685 14.33 17.52 -26.38
C ILE A 685 13.21 17.03 -25.48
N PHE A 686 11.97 17.13 -25.98
CA PHE A 686 10.84 16.20 -25.80
C PHE A 686 9.79 16.57 -26.85
#